data_AF-A0A522BH24-F1
#
_entry.id   AF-A0A522BH24-F1
#
_cell.length_a   1.000
_cell.length_b   1.000
_cell.length_c   1.000
_cell.angle_alpha   90.00
_cell.angle_beta   90.00
_cell.angle_gamma   90.00
#
_symmetry.space_group_name_H-M   'P 1'
#
loop_
_entity.id
_entity.type
_entity.pdbx_description
1 polymer ?
#
loop_
_entity_poly.entity_id
_entity_poly.type
_entity_poly.pdbx_seq_one_letter_code
_entity_poly.pdbx_strand_id
1 'polypeptide(L)'
;MISGSRHSLSTLTLLIAIFLAAFAPSASAVQILSPPFNTALGDDFVTVIGKDQPGKTIAWQHIRPTGLEQAEAVAGPSGIFNFSAKLDPGINRFNVSGTYIEVYFVQDKDPVPSGFIRRHMHSRDISQCSDCHDENMKLVEGGQPYVCLACHVVVSQNPENDADPMSNNHFKSTVATCTECHEPHLSQNVKLMAPQKLEPCKSCHAKNYAGAKNHAAFEEGGCMACHDPHYTGFPYRLYKGLRLTCQECHSQAKSVPDKKFHPPSANESGKFCDDCHDPHGTTPRLIKGDKNDLCVQCHPKVLKEGHGKELKGCAKCHDPHREIGTRQLRADFPAGCEECHDGYRDGATVHQPVKEGCQSCHSPHKDGNLAKAKEKCLQCHNFKKDLEVSTLHGNLPLTVEQCLTCHPVHDSSQTKLVKGKIHFPLTQGKCDACHGQGAAAAIKIKDVTAKCNVCHTTLKDLQQSGQKVHSPVSDDGCTACHNPHMSVQKAYLAKPMEKLCRECHDDVPQAGNGKELHPAAKDCADCHKPHGGENKKFLVKAKDLCLDCHDNPVTGASVVHAALDEGCTACHDAHAGFGKKLLKAKIPGLCTQCHTDPAKGKVVHTAMDEGCNACHKPHATNTKKLLNAAGDKLCLNCHTVPGKEGKIPHTGLEEGCTSCHAPHSSENKNLVKAKGNALCFNCHSDPAKSGKVHTALDEGCSSCHKPHGSDQKNLLTSAGDKLCFACHKDPAKDKKVRHDALDEGCTQCHKPHSSAEYPLLKKPVNTLCKECHSSHKKHVLDAKSAKDYPGPAPFPVSGNELSCAGCHNPHASNEAHLYAKPQKELCNSCH
;
A
#
# COMPACT_ATOMS: atom_id res chain seq x y z
N MET A 1 -14.09 20.45 -53.47
CA MET A 1 -14.04 20.05 -54.89
C MET A 1 -12.67 19.40 -55.09
N ILE A 2 -12.49 18.17 -55.56
CA ILE A 2 -13.30 17.34 -56.47
C ILE A 2 -13.41 15.88 -55.97
N SER A 3 -14.61 15.31 -56.11
CA SER A 3 -15.06 13.89 -56.17
C SER A 3 -14.37 12.77 -55.39
N GLY A 4 -15.20 11.91 -54.77
CA GLY A 4 -14.84 10.54 -54.42
C GLY A 4 -15.60 9.50 -55.25
N SER A 5 -15.24 8.22 -55.09
CA SER A 5 -16.01 7.04 -55.52
C SER A 5 -15.81 5.92 -54.49
N ARG A 6 -16.75 4.96 -54.42
CA ARG A 6 -16.84 3.96 -53.34
C ARG A 6 -16.74 2.51 -53.84
N HIS A 7 -16.41 1.59 -52.92
CA HIS A 7 -16.72 0.14 -52.94
C HIS A 7 -16.05 -0.70 -54.04
N SER A 8 -15.97 -2.04 -53.98
CA SER A 8 -15.87 -3.05 -52.90
C SER A 8 -15.87 -4.44 -53.57
N LEU A 9 -15.05 -5.40 -53.10
CA LEU A 9 -15.23 -6.89 -53.11
C LEU A 9 -13.85 -7.51 -52.74
N SER A 10 -13.67 -8.14 -51.57
CA SER A 10 -13.83 -9.59 -51.29
C SER A 10 -12.92 -10.53 -52.10
N THR A 11 -12.16 -11.51 -51.60
CA THR A 11 -11.79 -12.08 -50.29
C THR A 11 -10.93 -13.31 -50.60
N LEU A 12 -9.83 -13.55 -49.85
CA LEU A 12 -8.95 -14.75 -49.70
C LEU A 12 -7.51 -14.24 -49.38
N THR A 13 -6.54 -14.88 -48.71
CA THR A 13 -6.39 -16.00 -47.74
C THR A 13 -4.94 -15.95 -47.19
N LEU A 14 -4.53 -16.35 -45.98
CA LEU A 14 -5.22 -16.87 -44.78
C LEU A 14 -4.31 -16.78 -43.50
N LEU A 15 -4.88 -16.42 -42.35
CA LEU A 15 -4.49 -16.79 -40.95
C LEU A 15 -3.12 -16.43 -40.29
N ILE A 16 -3.26 -16.03 -39.01
CA ILE A 16 -2.47 -16.33 -37.78
C ILE A 16 -1.58 -15.26 -37.11
N ALA A 17 -2.11 -14.80 -35.98
CA ALA A 17 -1.49 -14.40 -34.70
C ALA A 17 -0.56 -13.17 -34.61
N ILE A 18 -1.20 -12.04 -34.26
CA ILE A 18 -0.64 -11.09 -33.30
C ILE A 18 -1.10 -11.51 -31.90
N PHE A 19 -0.18 -11.85 -30.98
CA PHE A 19 -0.20 -11.48 -29.55
C PHE A 19 0.97 -12.15 -28.81
N LEU A 20 1.99 -11.37 -28.40
CA LEU A 20 2.61 -11.35 -27.06
C LEU A 20 3.88 -10.47 -27.06
N ALA A 21 4.24 -9.97 -25.88
CA ALA A 21 5.20 -8.88 -25.71
C ALA A 21 6.61 -9.36 -25.30
N ALA A 22 7.57 -8.45 -25.47
CA ALA A 22 8.79 -8.29 -24.67
C ALA A 22 9.67 -9.54 -24.41
N PHE A 23 10.62 -9.78 -25.32
CA PHE A 23 11.93 -10.34 -24.97
C PHE A 23 13.04 -9.66 -25.78
N ALA A 24 13.84 -8.83 -25.10
CA ALA A 24 15.18 -8.52 -25.58
C ALA A 24 16.10 -9.71 -25.21
N PRO A 25 17.01 -10.15 -26.09
CA PRO A 25 17.90 -11.26 -25.77
C PRO A 25 18.88 -10.85 -24.67
N SER A 26 18.83 -11.57 -23.55
CA SER A 26 19.81 -11.47 -22.48
C SER A 26 21.21 -11.80 -23.01
N ALA A 27 22.21 -11.03 -22.58
CA ALA A 27 23.60 -11.28 -22.94
C ALA A 27 24.04 -12.64 -22.39
N SER A 28 24.37 -13.58 -23.29
CA SER A 28 24.92 -14.89 -22.90
C SER A 28 26.26 -14.71 -22.19
N ALA A 29 26.35 -15.23 -20.96
CA ALA A 29 27.59 -15.27 -20.21
C ALA A 29 28.59 -16.26 -20.84
N VAL A 30 29.89 -16.03 -20.63
CA VAL A 30 30.97 -16.93 -21.09
C VAL A 30 30.82 -18.31 -20.45
N GLN A 31 30.74 -19.35 -21.29
CA GLN A 31 30.64 -20.74 -20.83
C GLN A 31 32.04 -21.35 -20.71
N ILE A 32 32.43 -21.75 -19.50
CA ILE A 32 33.66 -22.51 -19.26
C ILE A 32 33.39 -24.00 -19.50
N LEU A 33 34.29 -24.65 -20.24
CA LEU A 33 34.22 -26.07 -20.57
C LEU A 33 35.29 -26.90 -19.83
N SER A 34 36.47 -26.32 -19.60
CA SER A 34 37.56 -26.92 -18.84
C SER A 34 38.48 -25.84 -18.24
N PRO A 35 39.10 -26.04 -17.07
CA PRO A 35 38.79 -27.10 -16.11
C PRO A 35 37.39 -26.88 -15.49
N PRO A 36 36.77 -27.91 -14.87
CA PRO A 36 35.57 -27.70 -14.09
C PRO A 36 35.83 -26.75 -12.91
N PHE A 37 34.77 -26.08 -12.45
CA PHE A 37 34.85 -25.22 -11.26
C PHE A 37 35.36 -26.00 -10.06
N ASN A 38 36.34 -25.43 -9.35
CA ASN A 38 37.01 -26.04 -8.21
C ASN A 38 37.71 -27.33 -8.64
N THR A 39 38.79 -27.19 -9.43
CA THR A 39 39.66 -28.30 -9.87
C THR A 39 41.01 -28.25 -9.15
N ALA A 40 41.51 -29.41 -8.70
CA ALA A 40 42.84 -29.54 -8.13
C ALA A 40 43.76 -30.18 -9.17
N LEU A 41 44.93 -29.57 -9.39
CA LEU A 41 45.93 -30.02 -10.36
C LEU A 41 47.25 -30.32 -9.65
N GLY A 42 47.97 -31.33 -10.16
CA GLY A 42 49.33 -31.67 -9.73
C GLY A 42 50.42 -31.11 -10.66
N ASP A 43 50.02 -30.52 -11.79
CA ASP A 43 50.92 -29.87 -12.75
C ASP A 43 50.87 -28.35 -12.56
N ASP A 44 51.99 -27.66 -12.75
CA ASP A 44 52.13 -26.21 -12.50
C ASP A 44 51.52 -25.31 -13.59
N PHE A 45 50.69 -25.86 -14.48
CA PHE A 45 49.97 -25.13 -15.52
C PHE A 45 48.53 -25.60 -15.65
N VAL A 46 47.64 -24.66 -16.00
CA VAL A 46 46.27 -24.94 -16.42
C VAL A 46 46.01 -24.37 -17.81
N THR A 47 45.27 -25.11 -18.63
CA THR A 47 44.66 -24.58 -19.86
C THR A 47 43.16 -24.43 -19.63
N VAL A 48 42.69 -23.18 -19.65
CA VAL A 48 41.26 -22.86 -19.58
C VAL A 48 40.71 -22.86 -21.00
N ILE A 49 39.61 -23.59 -21.22
CA ILE A 49 38.89 -23.68 -22.49
C ILE A 49 37.45 -23.24 -22.24
N GLY A 50 36.96 -22.32 -23.05
CA GLY A 50 35.59 -21.83 -22.96
C GLY A 50 34.98 -21.50 -24.32
N LYS A 51 33.71 -21.08 -24.30
CA LYS A 51 32.93 -20.74 -25.49
C LYS A 51 32.19 -19.42 -25.29
N ASP A 52 32.23 -18.58 -26.32
CA ASP A 52 31.53 -17.30 -26.45
C ASP A 52 31.20 -17.05 -27.94
N GLN A 53 30.75 -15.85 -28.30
CA GLN A 53 30.46 -15.47 -29.68
C GLN A 53 31.75 -15.43 -30.54
N PRO A 54 31.74 -15.97 -31.79
CA PRO A 54 32.91 -15.96 -32.67
C PRO A 54 33.49 -14.56 -32.91
N GLY A 55 34.81 -14.43 -32.85
CA GLY A 55 35.53 -13.17 -33.06
C GLY A 55 35.52 -12.20 -31.88
N LYS A 56 34.84 -12.53 -30.78
CA LYS A 56 34.79 -11.69 -29.57
C LYS A 56 36.08 -11.83 -28.76
N THR A 57 36.52 -10.74 -28.16
CA THR A 57 37.63 -10.72 -27.18
C THR A 57 37.10 -11.00 -25.77
N ILE A 58 37.75 -11.91 -25.07
CA ILE A 58 37.46 -12.36 -23.71
C ILE A 58 38.63 -11.91 -22.82
N ALA A 59 38.38 -10.86 -22.03
CA ALA A 59 39.31 -10.46 -20.97
C ALA A 59 39.27 -11.50 -19.84
N TRP A 60 40.45 -11.92 -19.40
CA TRP A 60 40.61 -12.80 -18.24
C TRP A 60 41.67 -12.28 -17.27
N GLN A 61 41.50 -12.64 -16.00
CA GLN A 61 42.40 -12.26 -14.92
C GLN A 61 42.74 -13.50 -14.10
N HIS A 62 44.02 -13.71 -13.81
CA HIS A 62 44.49 -14.75 -12.91
C HIS A 62 44.97 -14.09 -11.60
N ILE A 63 44.14 -14.26 -10.57
CA ILE A 63 44.39 -13.84 -9.20
C ILE A 63 45.12 -15.01 -8.53
N ARG A 64 46.41 -14.86 -8.26
CA ARG A 64 47.25 -15.86 -7.61
C ARG A 64 47.81 -15.33 -6.29
N PRO A 65 48.26 -16.20 -5.37
CA PRO A 65 48.79 -15.76 -4.07
C PRO A 65 49.93 -14.73 -4.19
N THR A 66 50.74 -14.79 -5.25
CA THR A 66 51.85 -13.85 -5.47
C THR A 66 51.50 -12.57 -6.23
N GLY A 67 50.28 -12.44 -6.78
CA GLY A 67 49.89 -11.26 -7.55
C GLY A 67 48.70 -11.44 -8.50
N LEU A 68 48.59 -10.52 -9.46
CA LEU A 68 47.50 -10.47 -10.44
C LEU A 68 48.06 -10.39 -11.86
N GLU A 69 47.68 -11.34 -12.69
CA GLU A 69 47.93 -11.32 -14.13
C GLU A 69 46.62 -11.04 -14.88
N GLN A 70 46.70 -10.31 -16.00
CA GLN A 70 45.54 -9.98 -16.83
C GLN A 70 45.93 -10.06 -18.30
N ALA A 71 45.10 -10.70 -19.10
CA ALA A 71 45.31 -10.84 -20.55
C ALA A 71 43.97 -11.03 -21.26
N GLU A 72 44.03 -11.16 -22.59
CA GLU A 72 42.87 -11.36 -23.45
C GLU A 72 43.04 -12.62 -24.29
N ALA A 73 41.94 -13.33 -24.52
CA ALA A 73 41.83 -14.41 -25.50
C ALA A 73 40.77 -14.04 -26.53
N VAL A 74 40.90 -14.49 -27.78
CA VAL A 74 39.89 -14.23 -28.82
C VAL A 74 39.20 -15.54 -29.18
N ALA A 75 37.86 -15.54 -29.19
CA ALA A 75 37.08 -16.70 -29.64
C ALA A 75 37.27 -16.91 -31.14
N GLY A 76 37.73 -18.10 -31.54
CA GLY A 76 37.89 -18.45 -32.94
C GLY A 76 36.56 -18.55 -33.71
N PRO A 77 36.60 -18.90 -35.01
CA PRO A 77 35.40 -18.99 -35.85
C PRO A 77 34.30 -19.95 -35.32
N SER A 78 34.67 -20.93 -34.50
CA SER A 78 33.76 -21.88 -33.83
C SER A 78 33.19 -21.36 -32.49
N GLY A 79 33.55 -20.15 -32.08
CA GLY A 79 33.20 -19.56 -30.78
C GLY A 79 34.06 -20.07 -29.60
N ILE A 80 35.00 -20.99 -29.82
CA ILE A 80 35.88 -21.52 -28.77
C ILE A 80 37.07 -20.60 -28.57
N PHE A 81 37.41 -20.32 -27.31
CA PHE A 81 38.69 -19.71 -26.91
C PHE A 81 39.42 -20.65 -25.94
N ASN A 82 40.73 -20.47 -25.85
CA ASN A 82 41.52 -21.03 -24.76
C ASN A 82 42.66 -20.07 -24.39
N PHE A 83 43.18 -20.24 -23.18
CA PHE A 83 44.44 -19.65 -22.71
C PHE A 83 45.08 -20.61 -21.70
N SER A 84 46.39 -20.50 -21.52
CA SER A 84 47.12 -21.26 -20.51
C SER A 84 47.83 -20.32 -19.56
N ALA A 85 47.85 -20.67 -18.27
CA ALA A 85 48.49 -19.89 -17.21
C ALA A 85 49.28 -20.81 -16.27
N LYS A 86 50.43 -20.32 -15.80
CA LYS A 86 51.21 -20.98 -14.75
C LYS A 86 50.52 -20.81 -13.40
N LEU A 87 50.43 -21.87 -12.61
CA LEU A 87 49.83 -21.87 -11.28
C LEU A 87 50.90 -21.66 -10.20
N ASP A 88 50.56 -20.87 -9.18
CA ASP A 88 51.32 -20.79 -7.94
C ASP A 88 50.81 -21.83 -6.94
N PRO A 89 51.63 -22.39 -6.03
CA PRO A 89 51.15 -23.27 -4.97
C PRO A 89 50.03 -22.59 -4.16
N GLY A 90 48.86 -23.24 -4.04
CA GLY A 90 47.69 -22.68 -3.36
C GLY A 90 46.47 -22.42 -4.28
N ILE A 91 45.56 -21.56 -3.82
CA ILE A 91 44.34 -21.19 -4.56
C ILE A 91 44.66 -20.16 -5.65
N ASN A 92 44.36 -20.52 -6.89
CA ASN A 92 44.45 -19.69 -8.09
C ASN A 92 43.04 -19.42 -8.60
N ARG A 93 42.65 -18.15 -8.79
CA ARG A 93 41.32 -17.79 -9.30
C ARG A 93 41.42 -17.17 -10.68
N PHE A 94 40.64 -17.68 -11.62
CA PHE A 94 40.49 -17.13 -12.95
C PHE A 94 39.15 -16.45 -13.08
N ASN A 95 39.14 -15.13 -13.25
CA ASN A 95 37.94 -14.39 -13.66
C ASN A 95 37.97 -14.27 -15.18
N VAL A 96 37.05 -14.94 -15.87
CA VAL A 96 36.95 -14.96 -17.33
C VAL A 96 35.66 -14.26 -17.73
N SER A 97 35.76 -12.97 -18.10
CA SER A 97 34.63 -12.10 -18.44
C SER A 97 33.46 -12.12 -17.43
N GLY A 98 33.76 -12.21 -16.13
CA GLY A 98 32.79 -12.26 -15.03
C GLY A 98 32.52 -13.67 -14.48
N THR A 99 32.93 -14.73 -15.17
CA THR A 99 32.81 -16.11 -14.69
C THR A 99 34.07 -16.51 -13.91
N TYR A 100 33.93 -16.83 -12.62
CA TYR A 100 35.04 -17.19 -11.74
C TYR A 100 35.27 -18.70 -11.67
N ILE A 101 36.51 -19.14 -11.91
CA ILE A 101 36.98 -20.52 -11.76
C ILE A 101 38.04 -20.55 -10.65
N GLU A 102 37.89 -21.40 -9.64
CA GLU A 102 38.97 -21.68 -8.69
C GLU A 102 39.72 -22.95 -9.10
N VAL A 103 41.05 -22.87 -9.10
CA VAL A 103 41.98 -23.99 -9.34
C VAL A 103 42.94 -24.05 -8.16
N TYR A 104 43.11 -25.22 -7.56
CA TYR A 104 44.09 -25.43 -6.49
C TYR A 104 45.29 -26.20 -7.02
N PHE A 105 46.49 -25.66 -6.85
CA PHE A 105 47.73 -26.31 -7.27
C PHE A 105 48.52 -26.79 -6.05
N VAL A 106 48.90 -28.07 -6.07
CA VAL A 106 49.84 -28.68 -5.13
C VAL A 106 51.12 -29.00 -5.88
N GLN A 107 52.24 -28.46 -5.40
CA GLN A 107 53.56 -28.87 -5.87
C GLN A 107 54.02 -30.11 -5.08
N ASP A 108 54.41 -31.18 -5.79
CA ASP A 108 55.07 -32.39 -5.31
C ASP A 108 54.66 -32.97 -3.92
N LYS A 109 53.76 -33.96 -3.96
CA LYS A 109 53.46 -34.97 -2.91
C LYS A 109 52.72 -34.53 -1.64
N ASP A 110 52.33 -33.27 -1.48
CA ASP A 110 51.52 -32.88 -0.30
C ASP A 110 50.02 -33.29 -0.39
N PRO A 111 49.33 -33.50 0.76
CA PRO A 111 47.90 -33.78 0.79
C PRO A 111 47.05 -32.62 0.27
N VAL A 112 46.04 -32.94 -0.55
CA VAL A 112 45.05 -31.97 -1.03
C VAL A 112 44.26 -31.38 0.17
N PRO A 113 44.10 -30.05 0.28
CA PRO A 113 43.44 -29.44 1.44
C PRO A 113 41.97 -29.86 1.64
N SER A 114 41.58 -29.92 2.90
CA SER A 114 40.19 -30.03 3.34
C SER A 114 39.34 -28.89 2.77
N GLY A 115 38.50 -29.22 1.78
CA GLY A 115 37.76 -28.27 0.96
C GLY A 115 37.63 -28.77 -0.49
N PHE A 116 38.59 -29.58 -0.95
CA PHE A 116 38.54 -30.31 -2.21
C PHE A 116 37.99 -31.73 -2.01
N ILE A 117 36.68 -31.91 -2.24
CA ILE A 117 35.95 -33.06 -1.72
C ILE A 117 36.02 -34.29 -2.65
N ARG A 118 36.72 -35.34 -2.21
CA ARG A 118 36.18 -36.72 -2.33
C ARG A 118 35.38 -37.04 -1.06
N ARG A 119 34.35 -37.87 -1.21
CA ARG A 119 33.28 -38.04 -0.21
C ARG A 119 33.76 -38.77 1.07
N HIS A 120 33.32 -38.23 2.22
CA HIS A 120 33.26 -38.79 3.58
C HIS A 120 34.53 -38.79 4.47
N MET A 121 34.38 -38.07 5.59
CA MET A 121 34.97 -38.25 6.94
C MET A 121 36.46 -37.86 7.20
N HIS A 122 36.61 -36.97 8.19
CA HIS A 122 37.80 -36.55 8.97
C HIS A 122 39.06 -36.02 8.25
N SER A 123 39.82 -35.19 8.97
CA SER A 123 41.23 -34.93 8.64
C SER A 123 42.01 -36.24 8.79
N ARG A 124 43.07 -36.43 7.98
CA ARG A 124 43.87 -37.67 7.96
C ARG A 124 44.51 -38.01 9.31
N ASP A 125 44.62 -37.04 10.21
CA ASP A 125 45.24 -37.18 11.53
C ASP A 125 44.27 -37.66 12.63
N ILE A 126 42.94 -37.58 12.39
CA ILE A 126 41.93 -38.23 13.24
C ILE A 126 41.64 -39.59 12.61
N SER A 127 42.41 -40.58 13.02
CA SER A 127 42.41 -41.91 12.41
C SER A 127 41.24 -42.77 12.89
N GLN A 128 40.76 -42.55 14.11
CA GLN A 128 39.78 -43.41 14.78
C GLN A 128 38.82 -42.59 15.65
N CYS A 129 37.58 -43.09 15.83
CA CYS A 129 36.60 -42.45 16.72
C CYS A 129 37.08 -42.37 18.18
N SER A 130 38.00 -43.27 18.57
CA SER A 130 38.68 -43.29 19.87
C SER A 130 39.46 -42.01 20.20
N ASP A 131 39.84 -41.25 19.17
CA ASP A 131 40.66 -40.04 19.32
C ASP A 131 39.84 -38.87 19.93
N CYS A 132 38.52 -38.97 19.88
CA CYS A 132 37.57 -38.01 20.46
C CYS A 132 36.63 -38.65 21.50
N HIS A 133 36.32 -39.94 21.38
CA HIS A 133 35.32 -40.64 22.19
C HIS A 133 35.87 -41.90 22.86
N ASP A 134 35.37 -42.23 24.05
CA ASP A 134 35.61 -43.53 24.67
C ASP A 134 34.82 -44.65 23.97
N GLU A 135 35.05 -45.89 24.41
CA GLU A 135 34.37 -47.09 23.91
C GLU A 135 32.83 -47.09 24.12
N ASN A 136 32.30 -46.14 24.89
CA ASN A 136 30.86 -45.91 25.10
C ASN A 136 30.35 -44.63 24.38
N MET A 137 31.13 -44.09 23.44
CA MET A 137 30.86 -42.85 22.69
C MET A 137 30.81 -41.55 23.52
N LYS A 138 31.29 -41.54 24.77
CA LYS A 138 31.42 -40.31 25.58
C LYS A 138 32.73 -39.60 25.25
N LEU A 139 32.78 -38.28 25.37
CA LEU A 139 34.04 -37.52 25.17
C LEU A 139 35.11 -37.95 26.20
N VAL A 140 36.32 -38.25 25.74
CA VAL A 140 37.48 -38.54 26.59
C VAL A 140 37.99 -37.29 27.30
N GLU A 141 38.80 -37.45 28.35
CA GLU A 141 39.53 -36.34 28.97
C GLU A 141 40.55 -35.76 27.97
N GLY A 142 40.46 -34.46 27.70
CA GLY A 142 41.15 -33.82 26.56
C GLY A 142 40.32 -33.76 25.27
N GLY A 143 39.17 -34.43 25.21
CA GLY A 143 38.14 -34.22 24.19
C GLY A 143 37.58 -32.78 24.20
N GLN A 144 36.66 -32.49 23.29
CA GLN A 144 36.14 -31.14 22.97
C GLN A 144 36.07 -30.19 24.21
N PRO A 145 36.68 -28.99 24.16
CA PRO A 145 37.11 -28.27 22.95
C PRO A 145 38.58 -28.44 22.52
N TYR A 146 39.44 -29.11 23.30
CA TYR A 146 40.90 -29.06 23.07
C TYR A 146 41.33 -29.71 21.74
N VAL A 147 40.80 -30.88 21.38
CA VAL A 147 41.07 -31.52 20.06
C VAL A 147 40.64 -30.63 18.89
N CYS A 148 39.49 -29.96 18.99
CA CYS A 148 39.02 -29.02 17.97
C CYS A 148 39.96 -27.81 17.84
N LEU A 149 40.42 -27.29 18.99
CA LEU A 149 41.31 -26.13 19.05
C LEU A 149 42.69 -26.43 18.45
N ALA A 150 43.24 -27.63 18.66
CA ALA A 150 44.54 -28.03 18.12
C ALA A 150 44.61 -27.90 16.58
N CYS A 151 43.55 -28.30 15.88
CA CYS A 151 43.46 -28.14 14.42
C CYS A 151 43.09 -26.70 14.00
N HIS A 152 42.19 -26.03 14.73
CA HIS A 152 41.72 -24.68 14.35
C HIS A 152 42.75 -23.57 14.61
N VAL A 153 43.62 -23.70 15.62
CA VAL A 153 44.65 -22.69 15.92
C VAL A 153 45.68 -22.58 14.79
N VAL A 154 46.06 -23.70 14.16
CA VAL A 154 47.02 -23.71 13.05
C VAL A 154 46.47 -22.94 11.82
N VAL A 155 45.17 -23.03 11.56
CA VAL A 155 44.49 -22.32 10.46
C VAL A 155 44.26 -20.84 10.78
N SER A 156 44.33 -20.44 12.06
CA SER A 156 44.03 -19.09 12.55
C SER A 156 45.25 -18.16 12.62
N GLN A 157 46.45 -18.61 12.25
CA GLN A 157 47.67 -17.81 12.37
C GLN A 157 47.78 -16.79 11.23
N ASN A 158 47.25 -15.58 11.48
CA ASN A 158 47.58 -14.41 10.68
C ASN A 158 49.07 -14.04 10.92
N PRO A 159 49.95 -14.03 9.90
CA PRO A 159 51.37 -13.72 10.08
C PRO A 159 51.65 -12.27 10.52
N GLU A 160 50.66 -11.36 10.45
CA GLU A 160 50.75 -10.01 10.99
C GLU A 160 50.37 -9.89 12.48
N ASN A 161 50.07 -11.00 13.18
CA ASN A 161 49.58 -10.99 14.55
C ASN A 161 50.23 -12.08 15.42
N ASP A 162 51.02 -11.65 16.41
CA ASP A 162 51.84 -12.48 17.28
C ASP A 162 51.21 -12.78 18.67
N ALA A 163 50.05 -12.20 18.97
CA ALA A 163 49.40 -12.37 20.27
C ALA A 163 48.63 -13.70 20.40
N ASP A 164 48.69 -14.31 21.58
CA ASP A 164 48.01 -15.57 21.90
C ASP A 164 46.49 -15.48 21.66
N PRO A 165 45.88 -16.32 20.81
CA PRO A 165 44.43 -16.37 20.61
C PRO A 165 43.62 -16.50 21.90
N MET A 166 44.14 -17.22 22.91
CA MET A 166 43.47 -17.45 24.20
C MET A 166 43.51 -16.23 25.14
N SER A 167 44.37 -15.24 24.86
CA SER A 167 44.31 -13.93 25.53
C SER A 167 43.03 -13.15 25.19
N ASN A 168 42.34 -13.55 24.11
CA ASN A 168 41.22 -12.81 23.60
C ASN A 168 39.88 -13.29 24.18
N ASN A 169 39.22 -12.44 24.98
CA ASN A 169 37.97 -12.75 25.68
C ASN A 169 36.84 -13.29 24.77
N HIS A 170 36.73 -12.85 23.51
CA HIS A 170 35.70 -13.37 22.60
C HIS A 170 36.03 -14.79 22.15
N PHE A 171 37.25 -15.00 21.64
CA PHE A 171 37.73 -16.32 21.20
C PHE A 171 37.70 -17.34 22.34
N LYS A 172 38.19 -16.94 23.53
CA LYS A 172 38.12 -17.75 24.76
C LYS A 172 36.68 -18.15 25.14
N SER A 173 35.70 -17.28 24.89
CA SER A 173 34.28 -17.58 25.16
C SER A 173 33.66 -18.51 24.10
N THR A 174 33.97 -18.33 22.82
CA THR A 174 33.37 -19.10 21.72
C THR A 174 33.99 -20.48 21.53
N VAL A 175 35.27 -20.65 21.87
CA VAL A 175 35.95 -21.98 21.87
C VAL A 175 35.31 -22.93 22.88
N ALA A 176 34.82 -22.43 24.02
CA ALA A 176 34.13 -23.25 25.01
C ALA A 176 32.76 -23.78 24.51
N THR A 177 32.18 -23.14 23.49
CA THR A 177 30.83 -23.46 22.99
C THR A 177 30.77 -23.70 21.47
N CYS A 178 31.85 -24.21 20.85
CA CYS A 178 31.93 -24.45 19.39
C CYS A 178 30.69 -25.14 18.80
N THR A 179 30.08 -26.09 19.51
CA THR A 179 28.88 -26.83 19.09
C THR A 179 27.57 -26.01 19.06
N GLU A 180 27.55 -24.79 19.59
CA GLU A 180 26.43 -23.85 19.40
C GLU A 180 26.42 -23.25 17.99
N CYS A 181 27.58 -23.21 17.32
CA CYS A 181 27.74 -22.72 15.95
C CYS A 181 28.00 -23.84 14.93
N HIS A 182 28.62 -24.94 15.34
CA HIS A 182 29.05 -26.04 14.47
C HIS A 182 28.40 -27.39 14.84
N GLU A 183 28.09 -28.20 13.83
CA GLU A 183 27.56 -29.56 13.95
C GLU A 183 28.58 -30.55 13.32
N PRO A 184 29.54 -31.07 14.12
CA PRO A 184 30.74 -31.74 13.60
C PRO A 184 30.48 -33.11 12.94
N HIS A 185 29.35 -33.76 13.23
CA HIS A 185 29.07 -35.13 12.78
C HIS A 185 28.09 -35.24 11.59
N LEU A 186 27.26 -34.22 11.36
CA LEU A 186 26.09 -34.33 10.45
C LEU A 186 25.88 -33.10 9.54
N SER A 187 26.67 -32.03 9.69
CA SER A 187 26.51 -30.84 8.85
C SER A 187 26.84 -31.11 7.38
N GLN A 188 25.93 -30.70 6.49
CA GLN A 188 26.18 -30.63 5.04
C GLN A 188 26.96 -29.36 4.63
N ASN A 189 27.27 -28.47 5.58
CA ASN A 189 28.07 -27.28 5.33
C ASN A 189 29.57 -27.62 5.35
N VAL A 190 30.31 -27.18 4.33
CA VAL A 190 31.76 -27.40 4.22
C VAL A 190 32.60 -26.80 5.38
N LYS A 191 32.03 -25.85 6.16
CA LYS A 191 32.62 -25.30 7.39
C LYS A 191 32.02 -25.91 8.68
N LEU A 192 31.34 -27.04 8.58
CA LEU A 192 30.64 -27.73 9.67
C LEU A 192 29.63 -26.86 10.44
N MET A 193 29.17 -25.72 9.91
CA MET A 193 28.19 -24.87 10.60
C MET A 193 26.85 -25.61 10.80
N ALA A 194 26.18 -25.37 11.92
CA ALA A 194 24.82 -25.82 12.14
C ALA A 194 23.87 -25.29 11.02
N PRO A 195 22.86 -26.07 10.58
CA PRO A 195 22.09 -25.79 9.36
C PRO A 195 21.29 -24.48 9.35
N GLN A 196 21.06 -23.85 10.51
CA GLN A 196 20.36 -22.56 10.60
C GLN A 196 21.33 -21.38 10.40
N LYS A 197 21.53 -21.00 9.14
CA LYS A 197 22.36 -19.84 8.75
C LYS A 197 21.95 -18.57 9.54
N LEU A 198 22.94 -17.89 10.12
CA LEU A 198 22.88 -16.58 10.79
C LEU A 198 22.14 -16.46 12.15
N GLU A 199 21.37 -17.45 12.62
CA GLU A 199 20.77 -17.37 13.97
C GLU A 199 21.75 -17.52 15.14
N PRO A 200 22.80 -18.39 15.10
CA PRO A 200 23.73 -18.55 16.22
C PRO A 200 24.42 -17.26 16.65
N CYS A 201 24.77 -16.36 15.72
CA CYS A 201 25.41 -15.09 16.06
C CYS A 201 24.47 -14.15 16.86
N LYS A 202 23.16 -14.20 16.60
CA LYS A 202 22.17 -13.32 17.21
C LYS A 202 21.87 -13.67 18.67
N SER A 203 22.09 -14.93 19.07
CA SER A 203 21.87 -15.37 20.46
C SER A 203 22.73 -14.57 21.45
N CYS A 204 23.97 -14.29 21.07
CA CYS A 204 24.95 -13.57 21.90
C CYS A 204 25.02 -12.06 21.58
N HIS A 205 24.83 -11.68 20.31
CA HIS A 205 25.06 -10.31 19.84
C HIS A 205 23.77 -9.55 19.50
N ALA A 206 22.76 -9.57 20.38
CA ALA A 206 21.40 -9.07 20.10
C ALA A 206 21.22 -7.57 19.74
N LYS A 207 22.27 -6.74 19.65
CA LYS A 207 22.18 -5.29 19.41
C LYS A 207 22.37 -4.91 17.92
N ASN A 208 21.33 -4.32 17.34
CA ASN A 208 21.32 -3.51 16.10
C ASN A 208 21.92 -4.13 14.83
N TYR A 209 21.26 -5.15 14.28
CA TYR A 209 21.47 -5.63 12.90
C TYR A 209 20.54 -5.00 11.85
N ALA A 210 19.60 -4.15 12.27
CA ALA A 210 18.49 -3.71 11.41
C ALA A 210 18.97 -2.98 10.13
N GLY A 211 20.11 -2.31 10.18
CA GLY A 211 20.66 -1.56 9.04
C GLY A 211 21.59 -2.33 8.12
N ALA A 212 22.18 -3.44 8.60
CA ALA A 212 23.20 -4.18 7.84
C ALA A 212 22.66 -4.70 6.49
N LYS A 213 21.36 -5.02 6.40
CA LYS A 213 20.68 -5.41 5.16
C LYS A 213 20.75 -4.36 4.03
N ASN A 214 21.03 -3.09 4.33
CA ASN A 214 21.06 -2.01 3.35
C ASN A 214 22.44 -1.87 2.64
N HIS A 215 23.32 -2.87 2.77
CA HIS A 215 24.64 -2.92 2.13
C HIS A 215 24.85 -4.24 1.38
N ALA A 216 25.19 -4.17 0.09
CA ALA A 216 25.30 -5.35 -0.78
C ALA A 216 26.26 -6.42 -0.21
N ALA A 217 27.38 -6.04 0.40
CA ALA A 217 28.32 -7.00 0.98
C ALA A 217 27.67 -7.86 2.08
N PHE A 218 26.75 -7.29 2.87
CA PHE A 218 26.02 -8.03 3.90
C PHE A 218 24.90 -8.91 3.31
N GLU A 219 24.26 -8.48 2.21
CA GLU A 219 23.27 -9.32 1.53
C GLU A 219 23.92 -10.55 0.87
N GLU A 220 25.14 -10.39 0.36
CA GLU A 220 25.92 -11.45 -0.31
C GLU A 220 26.66 -12.38 0.67
N GLY A 221 27.33 -11.83 1.71
CA GLY A 221 28.19 -12.57 2.64
C GLY A 221 27.78 -12.55 4.11
N GLY A 222 26.67 -11.90 4.47
CA GLY A 222 26.20 -11.74 5.85
C GLY A 222 27.18 -10.95 6.73
N CYS A 223 27.15 -11.19 8.05
CA CYS A 223 28.12 -10.60 8.97
C CYS A 223 29.58 -10.93 8.59
N MET A 224 29.79 -12.08 7.94
CA MET A 224 31.12 -12.57 7.58
C MET A 224 31.75 -11.87 6.37
N ALA A 225 31.01 -10.97 5.70
CA ALA A 225 31.55 -10.12 4.64
C ALA A 225 32.47 -9.01 5.17
N CYS A 226 32.36 -8.67 6.45
CA CYS A 226 33.13 -7.62 7.12
C CYS A 226 33.88 -8.16 8.35
N HIS A 227 33.28 -9.10 9.08
CA HIS A 227 33.84 -9.70 10.29
C HIS A 227 34.33 -11.12 10.04
N ASP A 228 35.31 -11.58 10.82
CA ASP A 228 35.57 -13.00 11.00
C ASP A 228 35.50 -13.31 12.51
N PRO A 229 34.59 -14.21 12.96
CA PRO A 229 34.39 -14.53 14.37
C PRO A 229 35.55 -15.34 14.99
N HIS A 230 36.48 -15.84 14.17
CA HIS A 230 37.72 -16.44 14.65
C HIS A 230 38.72 -15.35 15.10
N TYR A 231 39.97 -15.75 15.36
CA TYR A 231 40.98 -14.83 15.86
C TYR A 231 41.70 -14.11 14.71
N THR A 232 41.28 -12.87 14.41
CA THR A 232 41.81 -12.08 13.28
C THR A 232 42.94 -11.11 13.63
N GLY A 233 42.99 -10.67 14.89
CA GLY A 233 43.87 -9.58 15.36
C GLY A 233 43.32 -8.16 15.24
N PHE A 234 42.30 -7.91 14.41
CA PHE A 234 41.82 -6.54 14.16
C PHE A 234 40.70 -6.11 15.13
N PRO A 235 40.58 -4.79 15.43
CA PRO A 235 39.47 -4.24 16.20
C PRO A 235 38.10 -4.66 15.66
N TYR A 236 37.15 -4.88 16.57
CA TYR A 236 35.76 -5.27 16.24
C TYR A 236 35.61 -6.55 15.39
N ARG A 237 36.59 -7.48 15.44
CA ARG A 237 36.57 -8.75 14.67
C ARG A 237 36.55 -8.58 13.16
N LEU A 238 37.05 -7.47 12.63
CA LEU A 238 37.21 -7.35 11.18
C LEU A 238 38.28 -8.34 10.70
N TYR A 239 38.20 -8.81 9.46
CA TYR A 239 39.26 -9.64 8.87
C TYR A 239 40.49 -8.81 8.40
N LYS A 240 40.35 -7.48 8.36
CA LYS A 240 41.42 -6.49 8.15
C LYS A 240 41.03 -5.12 8.72
N GLY A 241 41.96 -4.15 8.72
CA GLY A 241 41.70 -2.80 9.22
C GLY A 241 40.55 -2.08 8.48
N LEU A 242 39.70 -1.37 9.22
CA LEU A 242 38.43 -0.76 8.75
C LEU A 242 38.55 -0.01 7.41
N ARG A 243 39.58 0.82 7.25
CA ARG A 243 39.85 1.57 6.00
C ARG A 243 39.98 0.63 4.80
N LEU A 244 40.80 -0.41 4.92
CA LEU A 244 41.06 -1.38 3.86
C LEU A 244 39.83 -2.26 3.60
N THR A 245 39.05 -2.59 4.63
CA THR A 245 37.75 -3.29 4.52
C THR A 245 36.78 -2.50 3.66
N CYS A 246 36.61 -1.20 3.90
CA CYS A 246 35.77 -0.36 3.05
C CYS A 246 36.35 -0.17 1.65
N GLN A 247 37.67 0.03 1.53
CA GLN A 247 38.30 0.32 0.24
C GLN A 247 38.26 -0.84 -0.74
N GLU A 248 38.42 -2.10 -0.33
CA GLU A 248 38.42 -3.24 -1.28
C GLU A 248 37.11 -3.33 -2.08
N CYS A 249 35.95 -3.15 -1.42
CA CYS A 249 34.66 -3.18 -2.09
C CYS A 249 34.37 -1.88 -2.86
N HIS A 250 34.71 -0.70 -2.30
CA HIS A 250 34.34 0.58 -2.91
C HIS A 250 35.34 1.12 -3.94
N SER A 251 36.59 0.64 -3.97
CA SER A 251 37.63 1.07 -4.95
C SER A 251 37.41 0.53 -6.36
N GLN A 252 36.54 -0.48 -6.54
CA GLN A 252 36.13 -0.94 -7.87
C GLN A 252 35.33 0.15 -8.63
N ALA A 253 34.77 1.15 -7.94
CA ALA A 253 34.10 2.30 -8.54
C ALA A 253 35.09 3.41 -8.98
N LYS A 254 35.92 3.12 -9.98
CA LYS A 254 36.76 4.05 -10.77
C LYS A 254 37.47 5.19 -10.01
N SER A 255 38.75 4.96 -9.75
CA SER A 255 39.85 5.97 -9.75
C SER A 255 39.76 7.17 -8.81
N VAL A 256 40.11 6.98 -7.53
CA VAL A 256 40.62 8.07 -6.65
C VAL A 256 41.75 7.53 -5.77
N PRO A 257 43.03 7.89 -6.02
CA PRO A 257 44.13 7.60 -5.09
C PRO A 257 43.95 8.31 -3.74
N ASP A 258 44.44 7.71 -2.65
CA ASP A 258 44.23 8.14 -1.25
C ASP A 258 44.46 9.65 -0.97
N LYS A 259 45.28 10.35 -1.76
CA LYS A 259 45.61 11.78 -1.59
C LYS A 259 44.55 12.78 -2.07
N LYS A 260 43.38 12.34 -2.56
CA LYS A 260 42.42 13.21 -3.29
C LYS A 260 41.06 13.43 -2.64
N PHE A 261 40.70 12.75 -1.56
CA PHE A 261 39.40 12.96 -0.89
C PHE A 261 39.32 14.32 -0.18
N HIS A 262 38.16 14.97 -0.24
CA HIS A 262 37.89 16.14 0.60
C HIS A 262 37.90 15.75 2.11
N PRO A 263 38.55 16.51 3.00
CA PRO A 263 38.54 16.23 4.44
C PRO A 263 37.12 16.09 5.01
N PRO A 264 36.87 15.18 5.98
CA PRO A 264 37.83 14.77 7.02
C PRO A 264 38.80 13.64 6.64
N SER A 265 38.50 12.84 5.61
CA SER A 265 39.11 11.53 5.34
C SER A 265 40.60 11.52 4.98
N ALA A 266 41.26 12.67 4.92
CA ALA A 266 42.57 12.83 4.27
C ALA A 266 43.60 13.68 5.05
N ASN A 267 43.34 14.12 6.30
CA ASN A 267 44.38 14.86 7.04
C ASN A 267 44.32 14.72 8.58
N GLU A 268 45.30 13.97 9.12
CA GLU A 268 45.93 14.04 10.47
C GLU A 268 45.06 14.04 11.75
N SER A 269 43.74 14.18 11.67
CA SER A 269 42.87 14.43 12.83
C SER A 269 42.05 13.21 13.30
N GLY A 270 42.38 12.01 12.82
CA GLY A 270 41.77 10.75 13.25
C GLY A 270 40.30 10.53 12.85
N LYS A 271 39.78 11.30 11.89
CA LYS A 271 38.41 11.15 11.36
C LYS A 271 38.39 10.44 10.01
N PHE A 272 37.48 9.48 9.85
CA PHE A 272 37.47 8.52 8.73
C PHE A 272 36.08 8.37 8.10
N CYS A 273 35.92 7.39 7.20
CA CYS A 273 34.64 7.11 6.53
C CYS A 273 33.49 6.95 7.53
N ASP A 274 33.75 6.38 8.70
CA ASP A 274 32.77 6.14 9.75
C ASP A 274 32.40 7.39 10.56
N ASP A 275 33.02 8.57 10.39
CA ASP A 275 32.46 9.81 10.97
C ASP A 275 31.16 10.21 10.27
N CYS A 276 31.10 10.00 8.94
CA CYS A 276 29.93 10.30 8.12
C CYS A 276 29.05 9.07 7.89
N HIS A 277 29.59 7.85 8.01
CA HIS A 277 28.88 6.61 7.74
C HIS A 277 28.74 5.69 8.96
N ASP A 278 27.62 4.98 9.08
CA ASP A 278 27.42 3.92 10.07
C ASP A 278 27.16 2.60 9.34
N PRO A 279 28.14 1.68 9.25
CA PRO A 279 27.97 0.41 8.54
C PRO A 279 26.90 -0.51 9.15
N HIS A 280 26.44 -0.23 10.38
CA HIS A 280 25.34 -0.95 11.04
C HIS A 280 24.02 -0.16 11.02
N GLY A 281 24.04 1.09 10.52
CA GLY A 281 22.95 2.04 10.55
C GLY A 281 21.86 1.77 9.53
N THR A 282 20.61 2.09 9.87
CA THR A 282 19.42 1.82 9.02
C THR A 282 19.18 2.84 7.90
N THR A 283 19.99 3.89 7.81
CA THR A 283 19.79 5.00 6.88
C THR A 283 20.18 4.63 5.43
N PRO A 284 19.54 5.23 4.41
CA PRO A 284 19.95 5.02 3.02
C PRO A 284 21.40 5.45 2.78
N ARG A 285 22.20 4.55 2.19
CA ARG A 285 23.67 4.68 2.04
C ARG A 285 24.44 4.80 3.36
N LEU A 286 23.87 4.32 4.47
CA LEU A 286 24.56 4.13 5.75
C LEU A 286 25.18 5.43 6.28
N ILE A 287 24.42 6.52 6.34
CA ILE A 287 24.90 7.86 6.75
C ILE A 287 24.51 8.15 8.21
N LYS A 288 25.42 8.73 9.00
CA LYS A 288 25.23 9.09 10.43
C LYS A 288 24.34 10.33 10.62
N GLY A 289 23.05 10.19 10.35
CA GLY A 289 22.04 11.24 10.56
C GLY A 289 21.73 12.04 9.29
N ASP A 290 21.28 13.30 9.45
CA ASP A 290 20.96 14.15 8.30
C ASP A 290 22.22 14.63 7.56
N LYS A 291 22.12 14.67 6.23
CA LYS A 291 23.24 15.06 5.36
C LYS A 291 23.66 16.51 5.57
N ASN A 292 22.72 17.41 5.86
CA ASN A 292 23.04 18.82 6.05
C ASN A 292 23.67 19.01 7.44
N ASP A 293 23.15 18.36 8.47
CA ASP A 293 23.71 18.38 9.82
C ASP A 293 25.17 17.87 9.86
N LEU A 294 25.48 16.81 9.10
CA LEU A 294 26.86 16.34 8.92
C LEU A 294 27.75 17.37 8.18
N CYS A 295 27.27 17.98 7.09
CA CYS A 295 28.03 19.01 6.37
C CYS A 295 28.34 20.23 7.25
N VAL A 296 27.37 20.71 8.03
CA VAL A 296 27.50 21.99 8.77
C VAL A 296 28.30 21.87 10.05
N GLN A 297 28.49 20.66 10.59
CA GLN A 297 29.50 20.37 11.63
C GLN A 297 30.91 20.80 11.20
N CYS A 298 31.22 20.74 9.90
CA CYS A 298 32.50 21.20 9.33
C CYS A 298 32.38 22.56 8.59
N HIS A 299 31.20 22.94 8.09
CA HIS A 299 30.99 24.15 7.28
C HIS A 299 29.98 25.17 7.87
N PRO A 300 30.15 25.64 9.12
CA PRO A 300 29.14 26.47 9.80
C PRO A 300 28.89 27.84 9.15
N LYS A 301 29.85 28.38 8.37
CA LYS A 301 29.68 29.68 7.68
C LYS A 301 28.68 29.62 6.51
N VAL A 302 28.55 28.47 5.84
CA VAL A 302 27.70 28.34 4.64
C VAL A 302 26.22 28.54 4.96
N LEU A 303 25.77 28.11 6.15
CA LEU A 303 24.41 28.35 6.65
C LEU A 303 24.08 29.84 6.88
N LYS A 304 25.09 30.71 7.02
CA LYS A 304 24.91 32.10 7.41
C LYS A 304 24.84 33.07 6.21
N GLU A 305 25.42 32.70 5.08
CA GLU A 305 25.72 33.65 3.98
C GLU A 305 25.03 33.31 2.64
N GLY A 306 24.46 32.11 2.48
CA GLY A 306 23.79 31.67 1.23
C GLY A 306 22.36 31.19 1.40
N HIS A 307 21.88 30.33 0.48
CA HIS A 307 20.54 29.70 0.55
C HIS A 307 20.22 28.92 1.86
N GLY A 308 21.19 28.80 2.78
CA GLY A 308 20.93 28.67 4.22
C GLY A 308 20.06 27.49 4.62
N LYS A 309 19.07 27.75 5.48
CA LYS A 309 18.10 26.74 5.96
C LYS A 309 17.03 26.37 4.93
N GLU A 310 16.90 27.13 3.83
CA GLU A 310 15.84 26.95 2.84
C GLU A 310 16.22 25.87 1.82
N LEU A 311 17.51 25.73 1.51
CA LEU A 311 18.03 24.70 0.61
C LEU A 311 18.18 23.34 1.32
N LYS A 312 17.18 22.46 1.15
CA LYS A 312 17.12 21.11 1.76
C LYS A 312 18.10 20.07 1.18
N GLY A 313 19.34 20.45 0.84
CA GLY A 313 20.35 19.50 0.41
C GLY A 313 21.58 20.10 -0.27
N CYS A 314 22.67 20.30 0.48
CA CYS A 314 23.96 20.72 -0.09
C CYS A 314 24.45 19.78 -1.21
N ALA A 315 24.17 18.48 -1.08
CA ALA A 315 24.57 17.43 -2.02
C ALA A 315 23.86 17.47 -3.40
N LYS A 316 22.93 18.42 -3.61
CA LYS A 316 22.33 18.69 -4.93
C LYS A 316 23.28 19.44 -5.86
N CYS A 317 24.05 20.39 -5.33
CA CYS A 317 25.00 21.19 -6.10
C CYS A 317 26.45 20.75 -5.85
N HIS A 318 26.72 20.22 -4.66
CA HIS A 318 28.03 19.70 -4.28
C HIS A 318 28.05 18.16 -4.22
N ASP A 319 29.22 17.57 -4.35
CA ASP A 319 29.49 16.14 -4.22
C ASP A 319 30.70 15.96 -3.28
N PRO A 320 30.49 15.45 -2.05
CA PRO A 320 31.52 15.42 -1.01
C PRO A 320 32.67 14.44 -1.31
N HIS A 321 32.52 13.57 -2.32
CA HIS A 321 33.56 12.61 -2.72
C HIS A 321 34.49 13.16 -3.81
N ARG A 322 34.32 14.42 -4.22
CA ARG A 322 35.12 15.06 -5.29
C ARG A 322 36.53 15.41 -4.84
N GLU A 323 37.41 15.51 -5.84
CA GLU A 323 38.80 15.92 -5.67
C GLU A 323 38.92 17.34 -5.06
N ILE A 324 39.89 17.50 -4.17
CA ILE A 324 40.28 18.78 -3.57
C ILE A 324 40.53 19.83 -4.68
N GLY A 325 39.99 21.04 -4.52
CA GLY A 325 40.14 22.15 -5.47
C GLY A 325 38.99 22.32 -6.45
N THR A 326 38.16 21.29 -6.68
CA THR A 326 36.94 21.37 -7.53
C THR A 326 35.81 22.24 -6.95
N ARG A 327 36.00 22.82 -5.75
CA ARG A 327 34.93 23.41 -4.92
C ARG A 327 33.76 22.44 -4.68
N GLN A 328 34.05 21.14 -4.80
CA GLN A 328 33.10 20.04 -4.66
C GLN A 328 31.91 20.15 -5.60
N LEU A 329 31.93 20.99 -6.65
CA LEU A 329 30.79 21.13 -7.55
C LEU A 329 30.60 19.86 -8.38
N ARG A 330 29.33 19.49 -8.59
CA ARG A 330 28.98 18.41 -9.50
C ARG A 330 29.25 18.82 -10.95
N ALA A 331 29.56 17.84 -11.80
CA ALA A 331 29.98 18.07 -13.20
C ALA A 331 28.83 18.57 -14.12
N ASP A 332 27.59 18.43 -13.67
CA ASP A 332 26.34 18.92 -14.30
C ASP A 332 26.00 20.38 -13.91
N PHE A 333 26.75 21.02 -13.01
CA PHE A 333 26.55 22.42 -12.66
C PHE A 333 26.96 23.33 -13.84
N PRO A 334 26.08 24.19 -14.38
CA PRO A 334 24.96 24.84 -13.68
C PRO A 334 23.53 24.31 -14.00
N ALA A 335 23.35 23.20 -14.71
CA ALA A 335 22.02 22.65 -15.01
C ALA A 335 21.21 22.32 -13.74
N GLY A 336 21.87 21.88 -12.66
CA GLY A 336 21.24 21.64 -11.36
C GLY A 336 20.56 22.86 -10.69
N CYS A 337 20.71 24.07 -11.25
CA CYS A 337 19.90 25.23 -10.83
C CYS A 337 18.45 25.14 -11.33
N GLU A 338 18.21 24.53 -12.50
CA GLU A 338 16.88 24.38 -13.12
C GLU A 338 16.00 23.42 -12.30
N GLU A 339 16.59 22.38 -11.68
CA GLU A 339 15.86 21.44 -10.80
C GLU A 339 15.24 22.09 -9.55
N CYS A 340 15.71 23.28 -9.15
CA CYS A 340 15.25 23.97 -7.94
C CYS A 340 14.60 25.34 -8.22
N HIS A 341 14.97 25.99 -9.32
CA HIS A 341 14.30 27.17 -9.84
C HIS A 341 13.58 26.78 -11.13
N ASP A 342 12.29 26.49 -11.01
CA ASP A 342 11.47 26.13 -12.17
C ASP A 342 11.04 27.39 -12.97
N GLY A 343 10.84 27.26 -14.27
CA GLY A 343 10.18 28.27 -15.10
C GLY A 343 10.92 29.58 -15.42
N TYR A 344 12.26 29.64 -15.32
CA TYR A 344 13.04 30.85 -15.66
C TYR A 344 13.72 30.84 -17.05
N ARG A 345 13.52 29.78 -17.83
CA ARG A 345 14.02 29.62 -19.21
C ARG A 345 12.94 29.13 -20.19
N ASP A 346 11.69 29.11 -19.77
CA ASP A 346 10.54 28.55 -20.50
C ASP A 346 9.99 29.52 -21.57
N GLY A 347 10.38 30.79 -21.48
CA GLY A 347 10.05 31.82 -22.46
C GLY A 347 10.72 31.58 -23.82
N ALA A 348 9.94 31.80 -24.89
CA ALA A 348 10.40 31.73 -26.28
C ALA A 348 11.64 32.61 -26.61
N THR A 349 11.97 33.59 -25.77
CA THR A 349 13.19 34.38 -25.83
C THR A 349 13.81 34.45 -24.43
N VAL A 350 14.91 33.73 -24.23
CA VAL A 350 15.74 33.79 -23.01
C VAL A 350 16.79 34.90 -23.16
N HIS A 351 16.90 35.75 -22.14
CA HIS A 351 17.86 36.84 -22.05
C HIS A 351 19.30 36.32 -22.08
N GLN A 352 20.15 36.90 -22.94
CA GLN A 352 21.44 36.30 -23.32
C GLN A 352 22.39 35.99 -22.13
N PRO A 353 22.58 36.87 -21.12
CA PRO A 353 23.39 36.57 -19.95
C PRO A 353 22.90 35.36 -19.12
N VAL A 354 21.60 35.03 -19.18
CA VAL A 354 21.07 33.85 -18.49
C VAL A 354 21.53 32.56 -19.18
N LYS A 355 21.68 32.54 -20.52
CA LYS A 355 22.22 31.38 -21.24
C LYS A 355 23.69 31.12 -20.90
N GLU A 356 24.46 32.18 -20.69
CA GLU A 356 25.90 32.15 -20.39
C GLU A 356 26.21 31.74 -18.94
N GLY A 357 25.25 31.91 -18.02
CA GLY A 357 25.27 31.28 -16.69
C GLY A 357 24.80 32.20 -15.57
N CYS A 358 23.96 31.68 -14.67
CA CYS A 358 23.27 32.45 -13.63
C CYS A 358 24.22 33.18 -12.65
N GLN A 359 25.43 32.65 -12.44
CA GLN A 359 26.47 33.23 -11.57
C GLN A 359 27.09 34.53 -12.10
N SER A 360 26.86 34.87 -13.37
CA SER A 360 27.27 36.17 -13.95
C SER A 360 26.58 37.33 -13.22
N CYS A 361 25.26 37.23 -13.03
CA CYS A 361 24.42 38.21 -12.36
C CYS A 361 24.17 37.90 -10.87
N HIS A 362 24.06 36.62 -10.49
CA HIS A 362 23.73 36.20 -9.12
C HIS A 362 24.90 35.51 -8.42
N SER A 363 24.69 35.13 -7.16
CA SER A 363 25.58 34.32 -6.32
C SER A 363 24.71 33.48 -5.38
N PRO A 364 24.81 32.14 -5.39
CA PRO A 364 24.00 31.29 -4.52
C PRO A 364 24.40 31.38 -3.03
N HIS A 365 25.51 32.07 -2.74
CA HIS A 365 26.09 32.24 -1.41
C HIS A 365 26.18 33.72 -0.98
N LYS A 366 25.25 34.58 -1.45
CA LYS A 366 25.07 35.97 -0.98
C LYS A 366 23.63 36.47 -1.17
N ASP A 367 23.10 37.19 -0.19
CA ASP A 367 21.75 37.79 -0.24
C ASP A 367 21.66 39.03 -1.17
N GLY A 368 22.80 39.65 -1.52
CA GLY A 368 22.87 40.92 -2.27
C GLY A 368 22.59 40.85 -3.79
N ASN A 369 21.88 39.81 -4.25
CA ASN A 369 21.81 39.43 -5.67
C ASN A 369 21.18 40.48 -6.60
N LEU A 370 20.23 41.29 -6.11
CA LEU A 370 19.62 42.36 -6.91
C LEU A 370 20.59 43.53 -7.17
N ALA A 371 21.47 43.86 -6.23
CA ALA A 371 22.42 44.97 -6.39
C ALA A 371 23.47 44.65 -7.48
N LYS A 372 24.04 43.44 -7.43
CA LYS A 372 24.97 42.93 -8.46
C LYS A 372 24.31 42.87 -9.84
N ALA A 373 23.04 42.43 -9.92
CA ALA A 373 22.31 42.39 -11.18
C ALA A 373 22.06 43.79 -11.77
N LYS A 374 21.66 44.78 -10.96
CA LYS A 374 21.45 46.17 -11.41
C LYS A 374 22.71 46.81 -12.00
N GLU A 375 23.86 46.61 -11.37
CA GLU A 375 25.14 47.09 -11.90
C GLU A 375 25.45 46.46 -13.27
N LYS A 376 25.18 45.15 -13.42
CA LYS A 376 25.37 44.42 -14.67
C LYS A 376 24.45 44.90 -15.80
N CYS A 377 23.20 45.27 -15.51
CA CYS A 377 22.30 45.84 -16.52
C CYS A 377 22.90 47.08 -17.21
N LEU A 378 23.51 47.98 -16.45
CA LEU A 378 24.10 49.23 -16.97
C LEU A 378 25.40 49.03 -17.77
N GLN A 379 26.04 47.86 -17.64
CA GLN A 379 27.23 47.51 -18.43
C GLN A 379 26.86 47.14 -19.88
N CYS A 380 25.62 46.70 -20.13
CA CYS A 380 25.12 46.34 -21.46
C CYS A 380 24.06 47.30 -22.02
N HIS A 381 23.30 48.02 -21.18
CA HIS A 381 22.22 48.92 -21.62
C HIS A 381 22.42 50.35 -21.10
N ASN A 382 22.85 51.27 -21.98
CA ASN A 382 23.16 52.67 -21.62
C ASN A 382 22.19 53.67 -22.25
N PHE A 383 20.99 53.75 -21.66
CA PHE A 383 19.85 54.56 -22.12
C PHE A 383 20.11 56.08 -22.22
N LYS A 384 21.16 56.61 -21.57
CA LYS A 384 21.57 58.03 -21.71
C LYS A 384 22.37 58.32 -22.98
N LYS A 385 22.86 57.28 -23.66
CA LYS A 385 23.67 57.37 -24.89
C LYS A 385 23.02 56.67 -26.08
N ASP A 386 22.13 55.72 -25.82
CA ASP A 386 21.42 54.94 -26.84
C ASP A 386 20.13 55.67 -27.29
N LEU A 387 20.25 56.41 -28.39
CA LEU A 387 19.15 57.19 -28.96
C LEU A 387 18.06 56.30 -29.59
N GLU A 388 18.42 55.11 -30.09
CA GLU A 388 17.48 54.17 -30.71
C GLU A 388 16.55 53.59 -29.63
N VAL A 389 17.13 53.12 -28.52
CA VAL A 389 16.37 52.60 -27.39
C VAL A 389 15.55 53.71 -26.71
N SER A 390 16.08 54.94 -26.58
CA SER A 390 15.30 56.09 -26.10
C SER A 390 14.06 56.36 -26.97
N THR A 391 14.24 56.37 -28.30
CA THR A 391 13.16 56.63 -29.25
C THR A 391 12.08 55.55 -29.22
N LEU A 392 12.47 54.27 -29.09
CA LEU A 392 11.53 53.14 -28.96
C LEU A 392 10.67 53.20 -27.69
N HIS A 393 11.13 53.91 -26.65
CA HIS A 393 10.38 54.13 -25.39
C HIS A 393 9.71 55.52 -25.34
N GLY A 394 9.51 56.18 -26.49
CA GLY A 394 8.85 57.48 -26.56
C GLY A 394 9.61 58.61 -25.86
N ASN A 395 10.93 58.45 -25.68
CA ASN A 395 11.80 59.33 -24.90
C ASN A 395 11.36 59.51 -23.42
N LEU A 396 10.71 58.49 -22.85
CA LEU A 396 10.40 58.45 -21.42
C LEU A 396 11.71 58.38 -20.58
N PRO A 397 11.85 59.19 -19.51
CA PRO A 397 13.02 59.16 -18.64
C PRO A 397 12.96 57.96 -17.68
N LEU A 398 13.32 56.77 -18.18
CA LEU A 398 13.25 55.51 -17.44
C LEU A 398 14.52 55.23 -16.60
N THR A 399 14.32 54.71 -15.39
CA THR A 399 15.38 54.13 -14.53
C THR A 399 15.47 52.61 -14.70
N VAL A 400 16.56 52.00 -14.24
CA VAL A 400 16.75 50.53 -14.26
C VAL A 400 15.63 49.81 -13.51
N GLU A 401 15.16 50.38 -12.41
CA GLU A 401 14.01 49.89 -11.63
C GLU A 401 12.71 49.89 -12.46
N GLN A 402 12.51 50.90 -13.30
CA GLN A 402 11.32 51.00 -14.15
C GLN A 402 11.39 50.04 -15.35
N CYS A 403 12.57 49.72 -15.88
CA CYS A 403 12.74 48.67 -16.88
C CYS A 403 12.14 47.34 -16.40
N LEU A 404 12.38 46.98 -15.13
CA LEU A 404 11.85 45.77 -14.49
C LEU A 404 10.32 45.76 -14.32
N THR A 405 9.64 46.89 -14.55
CA THR A 405 8.17 46.92 -14.56
C THR A 405 7.62 46.25 -15.82
N CYS A 406 8.25 46.49 -16.98
CA CYS A 406 7.79 46.01 -18.29
C CYS A 406 8.59 44.82 -18.84
N HIS A 407 9.87 44.70 -18.49
CA HIS A 407 10.77 43.66 -18.97
C HIS A 407 11.09 42.64 -17.86
N PRO A 408 10.86 41.32 -18.07
CA PRO A 408 11.49 40.27 -17.27
C PRO A 408 13.00 40.19 -17.54
N VAL A 409 13.77 39.73 -16.55
CA VAL A 409 15.25 39.68 -16.58
C VAL A 409 15.83 38.34 -17.01
N HIS A 410 15.01 37.29 -17.03
CA HIS A 410 15.44 35.94 -17.40
C HIS A 410 14.97 35.55 -18.80
N ASP A 411 13.67 35.66 -19.06
CA ASP A 411 13.06 35.18 -20.29
C ASP A 411 11.68 35.84 -20.55
N SER A 412 11.14 35.65 -21.75
CA SER A 412 9.81 36.10 -22.13
C SER A 412 9.25 35.24 -23.26
N SER A 413 7.92 35.17 -23.37
CA SER A 413 7.23 34.67 -24.56
C SER A 413 7.23 35.64 -25.75
N GLN A 414 7.81 36.83 -25.60
CA GLN A 414 7.87 37.88 -26.62
C GLN A 414 9.32 38.19 -27.03
N THR A 415 9.53 38.41 -28.32
CA THR A 415 10.86 38.64 -28.94
C THR A 415 11.60 39.88 -28.43
N LYS A 416 10.90 40.85 -27.82
CA LYS A 416 11.47 42.05 -27.20
C LYS A 416 11.61 41.97 -25.68
N LEU A 417 11.59 40.76 -25.10
CA LEU A 417 11.71 40.52 -23.65
C LEU A 417 10.76 41.38 -22.81
N VAL A 418 9.46 41.33 -23.07
CA VAL A 418 8.43 42.06 -22.30
C VAL A 418 7.53 41.09 -21.52
N LYS A 419 6.89 41.52 -20.42
CA LYS A 419 5.96 40.71 -19.59
C LYS A 419 4.60 40.42 -20.27
N GLY A 420 4.63 39.83 -21.47
CA GLY A 420 3.45 39.37 -22.21
C GLY A 420 3.00 40.29 -23.33
N LYS A 421 1.76 40.09 -23.79
CA LYS A 421 1.21 40.74 -24.99
C LYS A 421 1.05 42.24 -24.74
N ILE A 422 1.62 43.03 -25.64
CA ILE A 422 1.54 44.49 -25.65
C ILE A 422 0.19 44.93 -26.24
N HIS A 423 -0.45 45.94 -25.64
CA HIS A 423 -1.69 46.53 -26.12
C HIS A 423 -1.46 47.32 -27.43
N PHE A 424 -2.43 47.31 -28.34
CA PHE A 424 -2.23 47.75 -29.74
C PHE A 424 -1.75 49.20 -29.94
N PRO A 425 -2.22 50.22 -29.18
CA PRO A 425 -1.66 51.58 -29.29
C PRO A 425 -0.16 51.64 -28.91
N LEU A 426 0.27 50.82 -27.95
CA LEU A 426 1.65 50.79 -27.47
C LEU A 426 2.59 50.06 -28.44
N THR A 427 2.12 49.09 -29.23
CA THR A 427 2.94 48.51 -30.32
C THR A 427 3.21 49.49 -31.45
N GLN A 428 2.41 50.55 -31.58
CA GLN A 428 2.60 51.63 -32.56
C GLN A 428 3.35 52.85 -32.01
N GLY A 429 3.76 52.84 -30.74
CA GLY A 429 4.36 54.01 -30.07
C GLY A 429 3.40 55.19 -29.85
N LYS A 430 2.09 55.00 -30.06
CA LYS A 430 1.06 56.05 -29.97
C LYS A 430 0.61 56.26 -28.52
N CYS A 431 1.55 56.68 -27.67
CA CYS A 431 1.29 56.96 -26.27
C CYS A 431 0.29 58.11 -26.09
N ASP A 432 0.31 59.08 -27.01
CA ASP A 432 -0.55 60.26 -27.07
C ASP A 432 -2.03 59.96 -27.41
N ALA A 433 -2.35 58.76 -27.90
CA ALA A 433 -3.73 58.32 -28.06
C ALA A 433 -4.49 58.23 -26.72
N CYS A 434 -3.78 57.99 -25.62
CA CYS A 434 -4.34 57.91 -24.27
C CYS A 434 -3.76 58.96 -23.30
N HIS A 435 -2.47 59.28 -23.42
CA HIS A 435 -1.72 60.22 -22.58
C HIS A 435 -1.52 61.59 -23.27
N GLY A 436 -0.79 62.52 -22.63
CA GLY A 436 -0.32 63.75 -23.27
C GLY A 436 0.95 63.55 -24.10
N GLN A 437 1.37 64.59 -24.84
CA GLN A 437 2.60 64.57 -25.65
C GLN A 437 3.86 64.94 -24.83
N GLY A 438 5.02 64.40 -25.23
CA GLY A 438 6.31 64.71 -24.60
C GLY A 438 6.35 64.35 -23.11
N ALA A 439 6.85 65.25 -22.25
CA ALA A 439 6.85 65.04 -20.80
C ALA A 439 5.43 64.87 -20.21
N ALA A 440 4.37 65.31 -20.91
CA ALA A 440 2.99 65.07 -20.49
C ALA A 440 2.53 63.61 -20.69
N ALA A 441 3.31 62.76 -21.38
CA ALA A 441 3.07 61.32 -21.44
C ALA A 441 3.20 60.64 -20.06
N ALA A 442 3.99 61.24 -19.15
CA ALA A 442 4.16 60.78 -17.77
C ALA A 442 3.00 61.18 -16.83
N ILE A 443 1.98 61.90 -17.31
CA ILE A 443 0.86 62.37 -16.49
C ILE A 443 -0.20 61.28 -16.31
N LYS A 444 -0.68 61.13 -15.07
CA LYS A 444 -1.79 60.25 -14.69
C LYS A 444 -3.08 60.71 -15.40
N ILE A 445 -3.66 59.83 -16.21
CA ILE A 445 -4.94 60.06 -16.90
C ILE A 445 -6.03 60.31 -15.83
N LYS A 446 -6.76 61.43 -15.95
CA LYS A 446 -7.79 61.83 -14.97
C LYS A 446 -9.06 60.98 -15.05
N ASP A 447 -9.53 60.70 -16.26
CA ASP A 447 -10.68 59.83 -16.53
C ASP A 447 -10.23 58.72 -17.49
N VAL A 448 -9.94 57.55 -16.92
CA VAL A 448 -9.45 56.39 -17.65
C VAL A 448 -10.61 55.73 -18.41
N THR A 449 -11.80 55.66 -17.81
CA THR A 449 -12.98 55.01 -18.39
C THR A 449 -13.44 55.73 -19.65
N ALA A 450 -13.50 57.06 -19.65
CA ALA A 450 -13.82 57.84 -20.86
C ALA A 450 -12.78 57.63 -21.98
N LYS A 451 -11.50 57.48 -21.64
CA LYS A 451 -10.44 57.18 -22.62
C LYS A 451 -10.56 55.77 -23.21
N CYS A 452 -10.87 54.76 -22.39
CA CYS A 452 -11.15 53.40 -22.89
C CYS A 452 -12.40 53.39 -23.80
N ASN A 453 -13.44 54.14 -23.45
CA ASN A 453 -14.71 54.20 -24.19
C ASN A 453 -14.62 54.86 -25.57
N VAL A 454 -13.48 55.49 -25.93
CA VAL A 454 -13.20 55.94 -27.30
C VAL A 454 -13.10 54.76 -28.28
N CYS A 455 -12.69 53.58 -27.79
CA CYS A 455 -12.49 52.38 -28.62
C CYS A 455 -13.27 51.13 -28.13
N HIS A 456 -13.66 51.06 -26.86
CA HIS A 456 -14.36 49.92 -26.28
C HIS A 456 -15.81 50.28 -25.92
N THR A 457 -16.79 49.57 -26.46
CA THR A 457 -18.23 49.91 -26.30
C THR A 457 -18.92 49.19 -25.14
N THR A 458 -18.29 48.21 -24.50
CA THR A 458 -18.93 47.24 -23.58
C THR A 458 -19.81 47.88 -22.49
N LEU A 459 -19.37 48.96 -21.85
CA LEU A 459 -20.18 49.66 -20.85
C LEU A 459 -21.44 50.29 -21.44
N LYS A 460 -21.32 50.93 -22.61
CA LYS A 460 -22.43 51.52 -23.35
C LYS A 460 -23.40 50.44 -23.83
N ASP A 461 -22.90 49.32 -24.33
CA ASP A 461 -23.72 48.22 -24.85
C ASP A 461 -24.55 47.56 -23.73
N LEU A 462 -23.97 47.36 -22.54
CA LEU A 462 -24.68 46.87 -21.35
C LEU A 462 -25.75 47.86 -20.87
N GLN A 463 -25.43 49.16 -20.81
CA GLN A 463 -26.37 50.21 -20.42
C GLN A 463 -27.54 50.34 -21.42
N GLN A 464 -27.26 50.30 -22.74
CA GLN A 464 -28.27 50.41 -23.79
C GLN A 464 -29.18 49.17 -23.89
N SER A 465 -28.67 47.99 -23.54
CA SER A 465 -29.47 46.75 -23.46
C SER A 465 -30.24 46.58 -22.14
N GLY A 466 -30.15 47.54 -21.22
CA GLY A 466 -30.82 47.49 -19.92
C GLY A 466 -30.25 46.43 -18.96
N GLN A 467 -29.07 45.88 -19.26
CA GLN A 467 -28.44 44.84 -18.45
C GLN A 467 -27.76 45.44 -17.22
N LYS A 468 -27.81 44.71 -16.10
CA LYS A 468 -27.14 45.14 -14.88
C LYS A 468 -25.62 45.04 -15.06
N VAL A 469 -24.94 46.18 -15.00
CA VAL A 469 -23.48 46.28 -14.98
C VAL A 469 -22.94 45.71 -13.66
N HIS A 470 -21.78 45.04 -13.72
CA HIS A 470 -21.07 44.57 -12.54
C HIS A 470 -20.33 45.75 -11.88
N SER A 471 -20.62 46.02 -10.61
CA SER A 471 -20.19 47.23 -9.88
C SER A 471 -18.72 47.64 -10.06
N PRO A 472 -17.70 46.76 -9.97
CA PRO A 472 -16.31 47.17 -10.16
C PRO A 472 -16.02 47.80 -11.54
N VAL A 473 -16.83 47.49 -12.56
CA VAL A 473 -16.67 48.04 -13.92
C VAL A 473 -17.25 49.45 -14.05
N SER A 474 -18.28 49.79 -13.28
CA SER A 474 -18.83 51.16 -13.21
C SER A 474 -18.09 52.03 -12.19
N ASP A 475 -17.67 51.44 -11.07
CA ASP A 475 -17.30 52.17 -9.86
C ASP A 475 -15.76 52.35 -9.77
N ASP A 476 -15.00 51.29 -10.03
CA ASP A 476 -13.51 51.29 -10.01
C ASP A 476 -12.89 51.43 -11.40
N GLY A 477 -13.70 51.22 -12.45
CA GLY A 477 -13.32 51.36 -13.86
C GLY A 477 -12.47 50.22 -14.43
N CYS A 478 -12.20 50.28 -15.74
CA CYS A 478 -11.60 49.18 -16.49
C CYS A 478 -10.24 48.70 -15.92
N THR A 479 -9.47 49.60 -15.32
CA THR A 479 -8.13 49.31 -14.77
C THR A 479 -8.11 48.58 -13.45
N ALA A 480 -9.25 48.40 -12.78
CA ALA A 480 -9.35 47.49 -11.63
C ALA A 480 -9.03 46.04 -12.04
N CYS A 481 -9.47 45.65 -13.24
CA CYS A 481 -9.29 44.30 -13.77
C CYS A 481 -8.24 44.19 -14.89
N HIS A 482 -8.06 45.22 -15.72
CA HIS A 482 -7.20 45.18 -16.90
C HIS A 482 -5.94 46.04 -16.77
N ASN A 483 -4.83 45.56 -17.32
CA ASN A 483 -3.63 46.36 -17.56
C ASN A 483 -3.66 46.90 -19.00
N PRO A 484 -3.88 48.22 -19.21
CA PRO A 484 -4.09 48.80 -20.54
C PRO A 484 -2.80 48.94 -21.36
N HIS A 485 -1.64 48.62 -20.79
CA HIS A 485 -0.37 48.63 -21.50
C HIS A 485 -0.02 47.23 -22.01
N MET A 486 -0.12 46.20 -21.16
CA MET A 486 0.33 44.85 -21.49
C MET A 486 -0.08 43.82 -20.43
N SER A 487 -0.21 42.55 -20.83
CA SER A 487 -0.26 41.43 -19.88
C SER A 487 0.12 40.10 -20.52
N VAL A 488 0.63 39.16 -19.72
CA VAL A 488 0.69 37.73 -20.06
C VAL A 488 -0.70 37.07 -20.12
N GLN A 489 -1.71 37.68 -19.50
CA GLN A 489 -3.05 37.12 -19.38
C GLN A 489 -3.94 37.45 -20.59
N LYS A 490 -4.89 36.56 -20.90
CA LYS A 490 -5.94 36.81 -21.91
C LYS A 490 -6.69 38.10 -21.59
N ALA A 491 -7.21 38.77 -22.63
CA ALA A 491 -7.93 40.04 -22.53
C ALA A 491 -7.21 41.16 -21.74
N TYR A 492 -5.88 41.11 -21.63
CA TYR A 492 -5.06 42.06 -20.88
C TYR A 492 -5.40 42.16 -19.38
N LEU A 493 -5.87 41.10 -18.73
CA LEU A 493 -6.12 41.11 -17.28
C LEU A 493 -4.84 41.42 -16.49
N ALA A 494 -4.95 42.22 -15.42
CA ALA A 494 -3.80 42.63 -14.61
C ALA A 494 -3.15 41.46 -13.84
N LYS A 495 -3.94 40.41 -13.54
CA LYS A 495 -3.57 39.20 -12.80
C LYS A 495 -4.30 37.99 -13.42
N PRO A 496 -3.87 36.73 -13.15
CA PRO A 496 -4.65 35.55 -13.54
C PRO A 496 -6.10 35.67 -13.03
N MET A 497 -7.09 35.30 -13.88
CA MET A 497 -8.51 35.58 -13.62
C MET A 497 -8.98 35.10 -12.24
N GLU A 498 -8.63 33.86 -11.89
CA GLU A 498 -8.94 33.25 -10.58
C GLU A 498 -8.42 34.09 -9.40
N LYS A 499 -7.18 34.58 -9.46
CA LYS A 499 -6.63 35.47 -8.42
C LYS A 499 -7.26 36.85 -8.42
N LEU A 500 -7.49 37.40 -9.62
CA LEU A 500 -8.06 38.74 -9.80
C LEU A 500 -9.48 38.84 -9.21
N CYS A 501 -10.36 37.89 -9.53
CA CYS A 501 -11.73 37.90 -9.02
C CYS A 501 -11.76 37.70 -7.49
N ARG A 502 -10.87 36.85 -6.96
CA ARG A 502 -10.77 36.55 -5.52
C ARG A 502 -10.27 37.70 -4.65
N GLU A 503 -9.75 38.78 -5.22
CA GLU A 503 -9.40 39.99 -4.46
C GLU A 503 -10.63 40.74 -3.93
N CYS A 504 -11.80 40.51 -4.54
CA CYS A 504 -13.10 40.99 -4.06
C CYS A 504 -14.09 39.85 -3.72
N HIS A 505 -13.86 38.63 -4.22
CA HIS A 505 -14.68 37.44 -4.00
C HIS A 505 -13.93 36.38 -3.19
N ASP A 506 -13.65 36.69 -1.93
CA ASP A 506 -13.06 35.78 -0.96
C ASP A 506 -14.05 34.69 -0.48
N ASP A 507 -15.36 34.93 -0.66
CA ASP A 507 -16.45 34.00 -0.37
C ASP A 507 -16.46 32.74 -1.25
N VAL A 508 -15.78 32.77 -2.40
CA VAL A 508 -15.72 31.66 -3.34
C VAL A 508 -14.88 30.51 -2.76
N PRO A 509 -15.43 29.29 -2.60
CA PRO A 509 -14.68 28.15 -2.07
C PRO A 509 -13.34 27.87 -2.77
N GLN A 510 -12.36 27.43 -1.98
CA GLN A 510 -11.03 27.00 -2.44
C GLN A 510 -10.86 25.48 -2.25
N ALA A 511 -9.88 24.90 -2.95
CA ALA A 511 -9.46 23.52 -2.68
C ALA A 511 -8.80 23.41 -1.29
N GLY A 512 -9.05 22.30 -0.60
CA GLY A 512 -8.57 22.08 0.77
C GLY A 512 -9.61 21.39 1.65
N ASN A 513 -9.20 20.89 2.81
CA ASN A 513 -10.09 20.21 3.78
C ASN A 513 -10.95 19.08 3.17
N GLY A 514 -10.43 18.38 2.16
CA GLY A 514 -11.14 17.32 1.42
C GLY A 514 -12.05 17.79 0.28
N LYS A 515 -12.07 19.09 -0.03
CA LYS A 515 -12.71 19.65 -1.22
C LYS A 515 -11.74 19.76 -2.39
N GLU A 516 -12.21 19.37 -3.57
CA GLU A 516 -11.55 19.54 -4.86
C GLU A 516 -12.12 20.78 -5.56
N LEU A 517 -11.30 21.54 -6.29
CA LEU A 517 -11.75 22.66 -7.12
C LEU A 517 -12.36 22.14 -8.43
N HIS A 518 -13.48 22.70 -8.87
CA HIS A 518 -14.05 22.44 -10.19
C HIS A 518 -13.04 22.81 -11.28
N PRO A 519 -12.76 21.95 -12.30
CA PRO A 519 -11.73 22.24 -13.31
C PRO A 519 -11.92 23.57 -14.04
N ALA A 520 -13.17 23.92 -14.37
CA ALA A 520 -13.52 25.20 -15.01
C ALA A 520 -13.44 26.44 -14.09
N ALA A 521 -13.26 26.28 -12.77
CA ALA A 521 -13.19 27.43 -11.84
C ALA A 521 -11.88 28.25 -11.98
N LYS A 522 -10.99 27.88 -12.90
CA LYS A 522 -9.82 28.68 -13.31
C LYS A 522 -10.18 29.83 -14.25
N ASP A 523 -11.19 29.65 -15.09
CA ASP A 523 -11.64 30.59 -16.11
C ASP A 523 -13.11 30.98 -15.79
N CYS A 524 -13.29 31.85 -14.79
CA CYS A 524 -14.60 32.25 -14.26
C CYS A 524 -15.57 32.76 -15.35
N ALA A 525 -15.04 33.32 -16.44
CA ALA A 525 -15.79 33.84 -17.59
C ALA A 525 -16.53 32.78 -18.42
N ASP A 526 -16.21 31.48 -18.26
CA ASP A 526 -16.92 30.39 -18.93
C ASP A 526 -18.33 30.17 -18.33
N CYS A 527 -18.52 30.57 -17.07
CA CYS A 527 -19.79 30.43 -16.34
C CYS A 527 -20.42 31.77 -15.94
N HIS A 528 -19.63 32.84 -15.79
CA HIS A 528 -20.07 34.18 -15.44
C HIS A 528 -19.79 35.20 -16.55
N LYS A 529 -20.57 36.28 -16.62
CA LYS A 529 -20.33 37.45 -17.46
C LYS A 529 -19.68 38.54 -16.60
N PRO A 530 -18.35 38.72 -16.60
CA PRO A 530 -17.66 39.52 -15.58
C PRO A 530 -17.95 41.03 -15.65
N HIS A 531 -18.53 41.51 -16.76
CA HIS A 531 -18.90 42.91 -16.96
C HIS A 531 -20.35 43.23 -16.57
N GLY A 532 -21.23 42.23 -16.51
CA GLY A 532 -22.67 42.43 -16.30
C GLY A 532 -23.56 41.48 -17.09
N GLY A 533 -24.86 41.50 -16.79
CA GLY A 533 -25.88 40.65 -17.41
C GLY A 533 -27.17 40.56 -16.59
N GLU A 534 -28.13 39.79 -17.10
CA GLU A 534 -29.49 39.68 -16.54
C GLU A 534 -29.61 38.59 -15.46
N ASN A 535 -28.86 37.50 -15.59
CA ASN A 535 -28.96 36.35 -14.67
C ASN A 535 -28.40 36.70 -13.28
N LYS A 536 -28.98 36.08 -12.24
CA LYS A 536 -28.44 36.15 -10.86
C LYS A 536 -26.98 35.69 -10.83
N LYS A 537 -26.13 36.41 -10.09
CA LYS A 537 -24.65 36.26 -10.09
C LYS A 537 -24.01 36.37 -11.48
N PHE A 538 -24.67 37.03 -12.43
CA PHE A 538 -24.21 37.23 -13.81
C PHE A 538 -23.88 35.94 -14.57
N LEU A 539 -24.55 34.82 -14.27
CA LEU A 539 -24.29 33.56 -14.98
C LEU A 539 -24.54 33.70 -16.50
N VAL A 540 -23.75 33.02 -17.33
CA VAL A 540 -23.93 33.05 -18.79
C VAL A 540 -25.27 32.45 -19.21
N LYS A 541 -25.76 31.46 -18.45
CA LYS A 541 -27.05 30.76 -18.59
C LYS A 541 -27.62 30.45 -17.19
N ALA A 542 -28.92 30.19 -17.09
CA ALA A 542 -29.61 29.93 -15.82
C ALA A 542 -29.48 28.46 -15.37
N LYS A 543 -30.59 27.76 -15.07
CA LYS A 543 -30.58 26.41 -14.45
C LYS A 543 -29.77 25.37 -15.26
N ASP A 544 -29.81 25.44 -16.59
CA ASP A 544 -29.21 24.43 -17.47
C ASP A 544 -27.75 24.71 -17.85
N LEU A 545 -27.06 25.65 -17.19
CA LEU A 545 -25.64 25.94 -17.43
C LEU A 545 -24.75 24.70 -17.25
N CYS A 546 -25.01 23.90 -16.22
CA CYS A 546 -24.24 22.69 -15.93
C CYS A 546 -24.35 21.67 -17.08
N LEU A 547 -25.51 21.65 -17.77
CA LEU A 547 -25.82 20.65 -18.79
C LEU A 547 -25.19 20.96 -20.16
N ASP A 548 -24.58 22.13 -20.33
CA ASP A 548 -23.78 22.45 -21.53
C ASP A 548 -22.45 21.68 -21.55
N CYS A 549 -22.06 21.05 -20.42
CA CYS A 549 -20.84 20.22 -20.28
C CYS A 549 -21.06 18.89 -19.53
N HIS A 550 -22.21 18.67 -18.91
CA HIS A 550 -22.51 17.45 -18.14
C HIS A 550 -23.79 16.76 -18.62
N ASP A 551 -23.75 15.42 -18.68
CA ASP A 551 -24.92 14.61 -19.02
C ASP A 551 -26.08 14.85 -18.03
N ASN A 552 -27.30 14.90 -18.55
CA ASN A 552 -28.49 15.04 -17.72
C ASN A 552 -28.79 13.73 -16.95
N PRO A 553 -28.69 13.72 -15.60
CA PRO A 553 -28.79 12.51 -14.79
C PRO A 553 -30.21 11.93 -14.63
N VAL A 554 -31.24 12.62 -15.14
CA VAL A 554 -32.65 12.15 -15.04
C VAL A 554 -33.18 11.49 -16.32
N THR A 555 -32.39 11.48 -17.40
CA THR A 555 -32.82 10.97 -18.71
C THR A 555 -33.25 9.50 -18.64
N GLY A 556 -34.50 9.21 -18.98
CA GLY A 556 -35.05 7.84 -19.00
C GLY A 556 -35.34 7.23 -17.62
N ALA A 557 -35.37 8.04 -16.55
CA ALA A 557 -35.73 7.59 -15.21
C ALA A 557 -37.19 7.95 -14.84
N SER A 558 -37.92 7.01 -14.25
CA SER A 558 -39.33 7.20 -13.82
C SER A 558 -39.50 7.76 -12.41
N VAL A 559 -38.45 7.72 -11.58
CA VAL A 559 -38.43 8.29 -10.23
C VAL A 559 -37.23 9.24 -10.11
N VAL A 560 -37.51 10.53 -9.99
CA VAL A 560 -36.52 11.60 -9.82
C VAL A 560 -36.54 12.09 -8.37
N HIS A 561 -35.38 12.44 -7.82
CA HIS A 561 -35.26 13.03 -6.49
C HIS A 561 -35.71 14.50 -6.51
N ALA A 562 -36.74 14.83 -5.73
CA ALA A 562 -37.41 16.14 -5.77
C ALA A 562 -36.48 17.37 -5.59
N ALA A 563 -35.39 17.24 -4.84
CA ALA A 563 -34.43 18.35 -4.68
C ALA A 563 -33.70 18.75 -5.98
N LEU A 564 -33.84 18.01 -7.08
CA LEU A 564 -33.33 18.46 -8.39
C LEU A 564 -34.11 19.67 -8.95
N ASP A 565 -35.33 19.95 -8.48
CA ASP A 565 -36.12 21.12 -8.90
C ASP A 565 -35.49 22.45 -8.43
N GLU A 566 -34.77 22.40 -7.30
CA GLU A 566 -33.93 23.49 -6.78
C GLU A 566 -32.65 23.70 -7.63
N GLY A 567 -32.30 22.72 -8.47
CA GLY A 567 -31.14 22.72 -9.36
C GLY A 567 -29.93 21.97 -8.79
N CYS A 568 -28.95 21.68 -9.66
CA CYS A 568 -27.76 20.90 -9.30
C CYS A 568 -27.01 21.47 -8.08
N THR A 569 -26.98 22.79 -7.93
CA THR A 569 -26.31 23.49 -6.84
C THR A 569 -27.07 23.42 -5.50
N ALA A 570 -28.17 22.67 -5.38
CA ALA A 570 -28.72 22.26 -4.10
C ALA A 570 -27.75 21.34 -3.36
N CYS A 571 -27.26 20.29 -4.05
CA CYS A 571 -26.35 19.27 -3.50
C CYS A 571 -24.88 19.50 -3.86
N HIS A 572 -24.61 20.07 -5.03
CA HIS A 572 -23.26 20.30 -5.56
C HIS A 572 -22.76 21.71 -5.27
N ASP A 573 -21.43 21.86 -5.18
CA ASP A 573 -20.74 23.14 -5.16
C ASP A 573 -20.05 23.35 -6.52
N ALA A 574 -20.45 24.39 -7.25
CA ALA A 574 -19.93 24.66 -8.60
C ALA A 574 -18.48 25.17 -8.60
N HIS A 575 -17.93 25.55 -7.45
CA HIS A 575 -16.55 26.06 -7.32
C HIS A 575 -15.64 25.03 -6.65
N ALA A 576 -15.97 24.55 -5.45
CA ALA A 576 -15.19 23.51 -4.77
C ALA A 576 -16.03 22.67 -3.80
N GLY A 577 -16.02 21.35 -3.97
CA GLY A 577 -16.81 20.42 -3.17
C GLY A 577 -16.08 19.10 -2.90
N PHE A 578 -16.68 18.26 -2.06
CA PHE A 578 -16.09 16.99 -1.62
C PHE A 578 -16.04 15.96 -2.75
N GLY A 579 -14.84 15.48 -3.02
CA GLY A 579 -14.53 14.47 -4.04
C GLY A 579 -14.79 14.92 -5.48
N LYS A 580 -14.49 14.03 -6.44
CA LYS A 580 -14.66 14.22 -7.90
C LYS A 580 -16.08 14.56 -8.39
N LYS A 581 -17.07 14.56 -7.50
CA LYS A 581 -18.47 14.94 -7.78
C LYS A 581 -18.88 16.25 -7.08
N LEU A 582 -17.95 16.92 -6.40
CA LEU A 582 -18.09 18.28 -5.88
C LEU A 582 -19.34 18.46 -5.00
N LEU A 583 -19.56 17.56 -4.06
CA LEU A 583 -20.69 17.64 -3.14
C LEU A 583 -20.45 18.72 -2.07
N LYS A 584 -21.49 19.43 -1.61
CA LYS A 584 -21.35 20.41 -0.52
C LYS A 584 -20.88 19.80 0.79
N ALA A 585 -21.23 18.54 1.04
CA ALA A 585 -20.81 17.72 2.18
C ALA A 585 -20.59 16.26 1.74
N LYS A 586 -19.91 15.46 2.57
CA LYS A 586 -19.81 13.99 2.37
C LYS A 586 -21.21 13.36 2.48
N ILE A 587 -21.48 12.30 1.72
CA ILE A 587 -22.83 11.72 1.51
C ILE A 587 -23.71 11.66 2.78
N PRO A 588 -23.29 11.04 3.92
CA PRO A 588 -24.16 10.98 5.10
C PRO A 588 -24.57 12.37 5.60
N GLY A 589 -23.58 13.26 5.78
CA GLY A 589 -23.77 14.65 6.22
C GLY A 589 -24.35 15.59 5.15
N LEU A 590 -24.51 15.14 3.90
CA LEU A 590 -25.25 15.84 2.86
C LEU A 590 -26.73 15.48 2.95
N CYS A 591 -27.05 14.18 2.97
CA CYS A 591 -28.43 13.70 3.04
C CYS A 591 -29.12 14.15 4.32
N THR A 592 -28.43 14.18 5.46
CA THR A 592 -29.01 14.60 6.75
C THR A 592 -29.28 16.10 6.90
N GLN A 593 -28.95 16.92 5.91
CA GLN A 593 -29.37 18.33 5.87
C GLN A 593 -30.87 18.47 5.58
N CYS A 594 -31.47 17.48 4.90
CA CYS A 594 -32.90 17.46 4.55
C CYS A 594 -33.63 16.22 5.07
N HIS A 595 -32.94 15.09 5.25
CA HIS A 595 -33.53 13.84 5.73
C HIS A 595 -33.21 13.58 7.21
N THR A 596 -34.12 12.93 7.93
CA THR A 596 -33.82 12.42 9.27
C THR A 596 -32.81 11.29 9.17
N ASP A 597 -31.74 11.38 9.97
CA ASP A 597 -30.71 10.34 10.07
C ASP A 597 -31.30 8.97 10.48
N PRO A 598 -31.18 7.92 9.64
CA PRO A 598 -31.69 6.58 9.92
C PRO A 598 -30.70 5.69 10.71
N ALA A 599 -29.49 6.18 11.04
CA ALA A 599 -28.45 5.43 11.74
C ALA A 599 -28.55 5.51 13.28
N LYS A 600 -29.75 5.77 13.83
CA LYS A 600 -29.95 6.02 15.28
C LYS A 600 -30.18 4.78 16.15
N GLY A 601 -30.42 3.61 15.55
CA GLY A 601 -30.60 2.36 16.31
C GLY A 601 -29.27 1.82 16.86
N LYS A 602 -29.34 1.07 17.96
CA LYS A 602 -28.18 0.50 18.67
C LYS A 602 -27.24 -0.36 17.79
N VAL A 603 -27.79 -1.00 16.77
CA VAL A 603 -27.05 -1.73 15.74
C VAL A 603 -27.33 -1.03 14.40
N VAL A 604 -26.30 -0.45 13.80
CA VAL A 604 -26.36 0.18 12.47
C VAL A 604 -25.86 -0.80 11.41
N HIS A 605 -26.46 -0.77 10.21
CA HIS A 605 -26.01 -1.57 9.08
C HIS A 605 -24.65 -1.06 8.58
N THR A 606 -23.64 -1.92 8.52
CA THR A 606 -22.25 -1.54 8.19
C THR A 606 -22.11 -0.87 6.81
N ALA A 607 -22.92 -1.26 5.83
CA ALA A 607 -22.98 -0.58 4.52
C ALA A 607 -23.34 0.93 4.59
N MET A 608 -23.82 1.45 5.74
CA MET A 608 -23.96 2.89 5.96
C MET A 608 -22.61 3.63 5.95
N ASP A 609 -21.51 2.96 6.30
CA ASP A 609 -20.16 3.53 6.25
C ASP A 609 -19.67 3.77 4.81
N GLU A 610 -20.18 3.00 3.84
CA GLU A 610 -19.98 3.22 2.40
C GLU A 610 -20.80 4.41 1.87
N GLY A 611 -21.73 4.94 2.69
CA GLY A 611 -22.61 6.06 2.38
C GLY A 611 -23.96 5.62 1.82
N CYS A 612 -24.97 6.49 1.97
CA CYS A 612 -26.35 6.24 1.56
C CYS A 612 -26.48 5.81 0.07
N ASN A 613 -25.54 6.23 -0.78
CA ASN A 613 -25.52 5.90 -2.20
C ASN A 613 -25.07 4.45 -2.53
N ALA A 614 -24.63 3.67 -1.55
CA ALA A 614 -24.44 2.22 -1.71
C ALA A 614 -25.78 1.52 -2.01
N CYS A 615 -26.85 1.98 -1.36
CA CYS A 615 -28.21 1.46 -1.57
C CYS A 615 -29.11 2.38 -2.41
N HIS A 616 -28.89 3.71 -2.37
CA HIS A 616 -29.72 4.69 -3.07
C HIS A 616 -29.05 5.30 -4.31
N LYS A 617 -29.86 5.69 -5.30
CA LYS A 617 -29.43 6.48 -6.46
C LYS A 617 -29.93 7.92 -6.31
N PRO A 618 -29.12 8.86 -5.79
CA PRO A 618 -29.61 10.15 -5.28
C PRO A 618 -30.13 11.14 -6.33
N HIS A 619 -29.93 10.89 -7.62
CA HIS A 619 -30.48 11.72 -8.70
C HIS A 619 -31.83 11.18 -9.19
N ALA A 620 -31.81 10.01 -9.83
CA ALA A 620 -32.99 9.36 -10.40
C ALA A 620 -32.75 7.87 -10.70
N THR A 621 -33.82 7.08 -10.67
CA THR A 621 -33.81 5.63 -10.97
C THR A 621 -35.21 5.17 -11.40
N ASN A 622 -35.35 3.89 -11.75
CA ASN A 622 -36.62 3.26 -12.12
C ASN A 622 -37.25 2.46 -10.97
N THR A 623 -36.76 2.64 -9.74
CA THR A 623 -37.20 1.93 -8.54
C THR A 623 -37.83 2.91 -7.53
N LYS A 624 -38.80 2.43 -6.74
CA LYS A 624 -39.40 3.21 -5.64
C LYS A 624 -38.35 3.52 -4.57
N LYS A 625 -38.50 4.66 -3.88
CA LYS A 625 -37.58 5.15 -2.83
C LYS A 625 -36.12 5.35 -3.30
N LEU A 626 -35.93 5.55 -4.60
CA LEU A 626 -34.64 5.81 -5.23
C LEU A 626 -33.57 4.74 -4.91
N LEU A 627 -33.90 3.46 -5.04
CA LEU A 627 -32.98 2.35 -4.74
C LEU A 627 -32.14 1.94 -5.97
N ASN A 628 -30.93 1.43 -5.72
CA ASN A 628 -30.05 0.90 -6.77
C ASN A 628 -30.59 -0.39 -7.42
N ALA A 629 -31.43 -1.15 -6.70
CA ALA A 629 -32.18 -2.29 -7.20
C ALA A 629 -33.54 -2.41 -6.48
N ALA A 630 -34.49 -3.14 -7.05
CA ALA A 630 -35.82 -3.31 -6.48
C ALA A 630 -35.88 -4.48 -5.49
N GLY A 631 -36.51 -4.25 -4.33
CA GLY A 631 -36.77 -5.28 -3.32
C GLY A 631 -35.52 -6.03 -2.88
N ASP A 632 -35.69 -7.32 -2.62
CA ASP A 632 -34.63 -8.20 -2.11
C ASP A 632 -33.39 -8.28 -2.98
N LYS A 633 -33.51 -8.04 -4.30
CA LYS A 633 -32.36 -7.98 -5.20
C LYS A 633 -31.31 -6.95 -4.75
N LEU A 634 -31.73 -5.88 -4.08
CA LEU A 634 -30.80 -4.91 -3.46
C LEU A 634 -29.93 -5.55 -2.39
N CYS A 635 -30.53 -6.33 -1.49
CA CYS A 635 -29.84 -7.01 -0.40
C CYS A 635 -28.93 -8.13 -0.95
N LEU A 636 -29.44 -8.88 -1.92
CA LEU A 636 -28.76 -10.02 -2.56
C LEU A 636 -27.55 -9.65 -3.41
N ASN A 637 -27.33 -8.36 -3.69
CA ASN A 637 -26.09 -7.89 -4.32
C ASN A 637 -24.86 -8.06 -3.39
N CYS A 638 -25.08 -8.12 -2.07
CA CYS A 638 -24.02 -8.24 -1.06
C CYS A 638 -24.23 -9.43 -0.11
N HIS A 639 -25.48 -9.82 0.17
CA HIS A 639 -25.82 -10.87 1.12
C HIS A 639 -26.27 -12.17 0.45
N THR A 640 -25.68 -13.29 0.86
CA THR A 640 -26.27 -14.62 0.66
C THR A 640 -27.35 -14.87 1.73
N VAL A 641 -28.43 -15.57 1.39
CA VAL A 641 -29.50 -15.90 2.36
C VAL A 641 -29.06 -17.09 3.23
N PRO A 642 -28.80 -16.91 4.54
CA PRO A 642 -28.23 -17.98 5.36
C PRO A 642 -29.24 -19.11 5.60
N GLY A 643 -28.87 -20.35 5.26
CA GLY A 643 -29.76 -21.51 5.37
C GLY A 643 -30.70 -21.73 4.18
N LYS A 644 -30.58 -20.94 3.11
CA LYS A 644 -31.29 -21.18 1.84
C LYS A 644 -30.79 -22.42 1.09
N GLU A 645 -29.72 -23.08 1.55
CA GLU A 645 -29.32 -24.41 1.05
C GLU A 645 -30.46 -25.44 1.21
N GLY A 646 -31.34 -25.23 2.19
CA GLY A 646 -32.48 -26.09 2.45
C GLY A 646 -33.52 -26.10 1.33
N LYS A 647 -33.92 -27.29 0.88
CA LYS A 647 -34.95 -27.48 -0.17
C LYS A 647 -36.30 -26.80 0.08
N ILE A 648 -36.63 -26.48 1.34
CA ILE A 648 -37.89 -25.86 1.74
C ILE A 648 -37.58 -24.45 2.28
N PRO A 649 -37.82 -23.37 1.52
CA PRO A 649 -37.70 -22.01 2.03
C PRO A 649 -38.83 -21.66 3.02
N HIS A 650 -38.57 -20.70 3.90
CA HIS A 650 -39.62 -20.11 4.74
C HIS A 650 -40.53 -19.21 3.87
N THR A 651 -41.85 -19.45 3.87
CA THR A 651 -42.80 -18.71 3.01
C THR A 651 -42.78 -17.19 3.26
N GLY A 652 -42.57 -16.75 4.50
CA GLY A 652 -42.37 -15.33 4.84
C GLY A 652 -41.17 -14.63 4.15
N LEU A 653 -40.32 -15.34 3.40
CA LEU A 653 -39.36 -14.71 2.48
C LEU A 653 -40.07 -14.04 1.28
N GLU A 654 -41.28 -14.45 0.92
CA GLU A 654 -42.07 -13.86 -0.16
C GLU A 654 -42.54 -12.42 0.17
N GLU A 655 -42.64 -12.08 1.45
CA GLU A 655 -42.86 -10.71 1.93
C GLU A 655 -41.62 -9.81 1.81
N GLY A 656 -40.48 -10.40 1.41
CA GLY A 656 -39.19 -9.76 1.25
C GLY A 656 -38.38 -9.61 2.54
N CYS A 657 -37.06 -9.49 2.42
CA CYS A 657 -36.12 -9.39 3.54
C CYS A 657 -36.50 -8.30 4.57
N THR A 658 -37.09 -7.20 4.10
CA THR A 658 -37.52 -6.08 4.96
C THR A 658 -38.83 -6.33 5.72
N SER A 659 -39.47 -7.50 5.61
CA SER A 659 -40.55 -7.93 6.52
C SER A 659 -39.99 -8.10 7.94
N CYS A 660 -38.87 -8.81 8.07
CA CYS A 660 -38.22 -9.14 9.32
C CYS A 660 -37.02 -8.24 9.66
N HIS A 661 -36.26 -7.75 8.66
CA HIS A 661 -35.08 -6.91 8.87
C HIS A 661 -35.38 -5.40 8.71
N ALA A 662 -34.60 -4.58 9.42
CA ALA A 662 -34.57 -3.13 9.32
C ALA A 662 -33.24 -2.71 8.64
N PRO A 663 -33.26 -2.29 7.37
CA PRO A 663 -32.04 -2.23 6.54
C PRO A 663 -31.07 -1.09 6.90
N HIS A 664 -31.45 -0.13 7.75
CA HIS A 664 -30.57 0.96 8.18
C HIS A 664 -30.00 0.75 9.59
N SER A 665 -30.88 0.55 10.58
CA SER A 665 -30.51 0.27 11.97
C SER A 665 -31.65 -0.43 12.72
N SER A 666 -31.31 -1.07 13.85
CA SER A 666 -32.26 -1.71 14.77
C SER A 666 -31.69 -1.74 16.19
N GLU A 667 -32.55 -1.92 17.19
CA GLU A 667 -32.14 -2.24 18.56
C GLU A 667 -31.60 -3.67 18.72
N ASN A 668 -31.85 -4.53 17.73
CA ASN A 668 -31.54 -5.96 17.79
C ASN A 668 -30.35 -6.34 16.91
N LYS A 669 -29.57 -7.35 17.35
CA LYS A 669 -28.53 -8.00 16.54
C LYS A 669 -29.11 -8.53 15.23
N ASN A 670 -28.28 -8.61 14.19
CA ASN A 670 -28.67 -9.01 12.83
C ASN A 670 -29.78 -8.14 12.22
N LEU A 671 -29.98 -6.92 12.76
CA LEU A 671 -30.92 -5.91 12.27
C LEU A 671 -32.38 -6.39 12.19
N VAL A 672 -32.80 -7.36 13.00
CA VAL A 672 -34.21 -7.80 13.02
C VAL A 672 -35.11 -6.78 13.75
N LYS A 673 -36.36 -6.66 13.34
CA LYS A 673 -37.31 -5.68 13.91
C LYS A 673 -37.74 -5.99 15.35
N ALA A 674 -37.68 -7.25 15.78
CA ALA A 674 -38.08 -7.69 17.11
C ALA A 674 -37.10 -8.72 17.68
N LYS A 675 -37.03 -8.84 19.01
CA LYS A 675 -36.04 -9.67 19.71
C LYS A 675 -36.55 -11.11 19.89
N GLY A 676 -35.76 -12.09 19.47
CA GLY A 676 -36.03 -13.51 19.71
C GLY A 676 -37.40 -13.95 19.17
N ASN A 677 -38.14 -14.75 19.96
CA ASN A 677 -39.42 -15.36 19.55
C ASN A 677 -40.49 -14.33 19.15
N ALA A 678 -40.43 -13.11 19.70
CA ALA A 678 -41.36 -12.04 19.33
C ALA A 678 -41.28 -11.66 17.83
N LEU A 679 -40.17 -11.93 17.15
CA LEU A 679 -40.06 -11.78 15.69
C LEU A 679 -40.97 -12.76 14.95
N CYS A 680 -40.97 -14.02 15.37
CA CYS A 680 -41.81 -15.08 14.81
C CYS A 680 -43.29 -14.79 15.07
N PHE A 681 -43.61 -14.23 16.25
CA PHE A 681 -44.99 -13.97 16.68
C PHE A 681 -45.68 -12.78 15.98
N ASN A 682 -44.98 -12.09 15.08
CA ASN A 682 -45.61 -11.12 14.16
C ASN A 682 -46.52 -11.83 13.12
N CYS A 683 -46.25 -13.10 12.83
CA CYS A 683 -47.03 -13.91 11.86
C CYS A 683 -47.55 -15.22 12.46
N HIS A 684 -46.84 -15.82 13.43
CA HIS A 684 -47.20 -17.09 14.05
C HIS A 684 -47.88 -16.91 15.42
N SER A 685 -48.85 -17.76 15.75
CA SER A 685 -49.42 -17.81 17.09
C SER A 685 -48.39 -18.29 18.12
N ASP A 686 -48.37 -17.64 19.29
CA ASP A 686 -47.51 -18.00 20.42
C ASP A 686 -47.89 -19.37 21.02
N PRO A 687 -47.02 -20.41 20.93
CA PRO A 687 -47.31 -21.74 21.45
C PRO A 687 -47.27 -21.81 22.98
N ALA A 688 -46.74 -20.80 23.69
CA ALA A 688 -46.69 -20.81 25.15
C ALA A 688 -48.08 -20.80 25.80
N LYS A 689 -49.11 -20.39 25.04
CA LYS A 689 -50.51 -20.29 25.49
C LYS A 689 -51.24 -21.65 25.61
N SER A 690 -50.63 -22.75 25.15
CA SER A 690 -51.30 -24.06 25.05
C SER A 690 -51.00 -25.04 26.20
N GLY A 691 -50.50 -24.56 27.34
CA GLY A 691 -50.33 -25.35 28.56
C GLY A 691 -48.93 -25.24 29.18
N LYS A 692 -48.39 -26.35 29.68
CA LYS A 692 -46.96 -26.43 30.05
C LYS A 692 -46.12 -26.37 28.79
N VAL A 693 -45.02 -25.63 28.83
CA VAL A 693 -44.11 -25.41 27.70
C VAL A 693 -42.88 -26.30 27.80
N HIS A 694 -42.31 -26.64 26.64
CA HIS A 694 -40.96 -27.21 26.54
C HIS A 694 -39.94 -26.11 26.85
N THR A 695 -39.01 -26.35 27.77
CA THR A 695 -38.04 -25.35 28.24
C THR A 695 -37.14 -24.81 27.13
N ALA A 696 -36.89 -25.58 26.07
CA ALA A 696 -36.15 -25.10 24.89
C ALA A 696 -36.83 -23.92 24.13
N LEU A 697 -38.07 -23.55 24.45
CA LEU A 697 -38.66 -22.30 23.96
C LEU A 697 -37.92 -21.06 24.49
N ASP A 698 -37.28 -21.16 25.66
CA ASP A 698 -36.49 -20.09 26.28
C ASP A 698 -35.13 -19.90 25.57
N GLU A 699 -34.60 -20.95 24.95
CA GLU A 699 -33.44 -20.89 24.03
C GLU A 699 -33.82 -20.20 22.69
N GLY A 700 -35.11 -20.15 22.40
CA GLY A 700 -35.72 -19.44 21.29
C GLY A 700 -36.02 -20.32 20.09
N CYS A 701 -37.00 -19.92 19.26
CA CYS A 701 -37.51 -20.71 18.13
C CYS A 701 -36.40 -21.21 17.18
N SER A 702 -35.29 -20.46 17.07
CA SER A 702 -34.14 -20.77 16.21
C SER A 702 -33.24 -21.91 16.69
N SER A 703 -33.43 -22.45 17.90
CA SER A 703 -32.76 -23.69 18.33
C SER A 703 -33.25 -24.89 17.51
N CYS A 704 -34.58 -24.94 17.29
CA CYS A 704 -35.26 -26.02 16.57
C CYS A 704 -35.61 -25.68 15.12
N HIS A 705 -35.80 -24.40 14.75
CA HIS A 705 -36.21 -23.97 13.40
C HIS A 705 -35.15 -23.11 12.70
N LYS A 706 -35.03 -23.25 11.37
CA LYS A 706 -34.25 -22.36 10.51
C LYS A 706 -35.16 -21.30 9.89
N PRO A 707 -35.06 -20.00 10.28
CA PRO A 707 -36.06 -18.98 9.91
C PRO A 707 -36.07 -18.59 8.43
N HIS A 708 -35.07 -18.96 7.63
CA HIS A 708 -35.04 -18.69 6.18
C HIS A 708 -35.35 -19.93 5.32
N GLY A 709 -35.05 -21.14 5.80
CA GLY A 709 -35.17 -22.38 5.02
C GLY A 709 -34.49 -23.58 5.65
N SER A 710 -34.96 -24.79 5.33
CA SER A 710 -34.33 -26.07 5.73
C SER A 710 -34.62 -27.18 4.71
N ASP A 711 -33.84 -28.25 4.74
CA ASP A 711 -34.18 -29.50 4.05
C ASP A 711 -35.29 -30.29 4.74
N GLN A 712 -35.61 -29.92 5.99
CA GLN A 712 -36.56 -30.62 6.83
C GLN A 712 -37.93 -29.96 6.79
N LYS A 713 -39.00 -30.78 6.81
CA LYS A 713 -40.38 -30.32 6.98
C LYS A 713 -40.49 -29.46 8.26
N ASN A 714 -41.39 -28.49 8.25
CA ASN A 714 -41.55 -27.49 9.32
C ASN A 714 -40.26 -26.69 9.62
N LEU A 715 -39.33 -26.63 8.66
CA LEU A 715 -38.09 -25.87 8.72
C LEU A 715 -37.16 -26.28 9.86
N LEU A 716 -37.21 -27.53 10.31
CA LEU A 716 -36.44 -27.99 11.47
C LEU A 716 -34.92 -27.98 11.22
N THR A 717 -34.14 -27.78 12.28
CA THR A 717 -32.66 -27.82 12.23
C THR A 717 -32.10 -29.23 12.02
N SER A 718 -32.87 -30.28 12.34
CA SER A 718 -32.51 -31.69 12.16
C SER A 718 -33.73 -32.57 11.86
N ALA A 719 -33.49 -33.76 11.30
CA ALA A 719 -34.53 -34.69 10.84
C ALA A 719 -35.03 -35.61 11.97
N GLY A 720 -36.35 -35.63 12.19
CA GLY A 720 -37.01 -36.55 13.12
C GLY A 720 -36.42 -36.50 14.53
N ASP A 721 -36.34 -37.66 15.18
CA ASP A 721 -35.90 -37.80 16.57
C ASP A 721 -34.46 -37.34 16.82
N LYS A 722 -33.61 -37.23 15.79
CA LYS A 722 -32.26 -36.66 15.92
C LYS A 722 -32.28 -35.22 16.42
N LEU A 723 -33.36 -34.47 16.15
CA LEU A 723 -33.56 -33.15 16.73
C LEU A 723 -33.74 -33.23 18.25
N CYS A 724 -34.57 -34.16 18.73
CA CYS A 724 -34.77 -34.39 20.17
C CYS A 724 -33.47 -34.86 20.84
N PHE A 725 -32.72 -35.75 20.17
CA PHE A 725 -31.49 -36.32 20.71
C PHE A 725 -30.29 -35.36 20.74
N ALA A 726 -30.42 -34.13 20.22
CA ALA A 726 -29.44 -33.07 20.43
C ALA A 726 -29.34 -32.65 21.90
N CYS A 727 -30.44 -32.75 22.66
CA CYS A 727 -30.51 -32.38 24.08
C CYS A 727 -30.96 -33.54 24.99
N HIS A 728 -31.80 -34.45 24.49
CA HIS A 728 -32.31 -35.60 25.25
C HIS A 728 -31.48 -36.86 24.98
N LYS A 729 -31.23 -37.68 26.00
CA LYS A 729 -30.63 -39.00 25.78
C LYS A 729 -31.68 -39.93 25.16
N ASP A 730 -31.28 -40.74 24.17
CA ASP A 730 -32.16 -41.77 23.59
C ASP A 730 -32.62 -42.74 24.70
N PRO A 731 -33.93 -42.81 25.00
CA PRO A 731 -34.46 -43.62 26.09
C PRO A 731 -34.44 -45.12 25.79
N ALA A 732 -34.28 -45.52 24.51
CA ALA A 732 -34.15 -46.91 24.09
C ALA A 732 -32.69 -47.40 24.06
N LYS A 733 -31.72 -46.50 24.20
CA LYS A 733 -30.31 -46.86 24.18
C LYS A 733 -29.97 -47.81 25.35
N ASP A 734 -29.21 -48.86 25.03
CA ASP A 734 -28.72 -49.86 25.98
C ASP A 734 -29.87 -50.61 26.72
N LYS A 735 -31.04 -50.75 26.07
CA LYS A 735 -32.20 -51.53 26.54
C LYS A 735 -32.44 -52.79 25.70
N LYS A 736 -32.91 -53.87 26.34
CA LYS A 736 -33.19 -55.16 25.66
C LYS A 736 -34.47 -55.16 24.83
N VAL A 737 -35.48 -54.39 25.24
CA VAL A 737 -36.81 -54.31 24.61
C VAL A 737 -37.13 -52.85 24.35
N ARG A 738 -37.30 -52.49 23.08
CA ARG A 738 -37.75 -51.16 22.62
C ARG A 738 -39.26 -51.20 22.35
N HIS A 739 -39.96 -50.09 22.57
CA HIS A 739 -41.37 -49.95 22.18
C HIS A 739 -41.47 -49.57 20.71
N ASP A 740 -42.13 -50.39 19.89
CA ASP A 740 -42.17 -50.25 18.43
C ASP A 740 -42.66 -48.87 17.96
N ALA A 741 -43.61 -48.23 18.66
CA ALA A 741 -44.08 -46.89 18.29
C ALA A 741 -43.02 -45.78 18.42
N LEU A 742 -41.84 -46.05 18.99
CA LEU A 742 -40.70 -45.12 18.90
C LEU A 742 -40.13 -45.04 17.47
N ASP A 743 -40.39 -46.02 16.60
CA ASP A 743 -39.95 -45.99 15.20
C ASP A 743 -40.82 -45.06 14.35
N GLU A 744 -42.03 -44.73 14.83
CA GLU A 744 -42.89 -43.68 14.28
C GLU A 744 -42.49 -42.26 14.76
N GLY A 745 -41.56 -42.16 15.72
CA GLY A 745 -40.96 -40.94 16.22
C GLY A 745 -41.56 -40.38 17.52
N CYS A 746 -40.75 -39.63 18.26
CA CYS A 746 -41.09 -39.02 19.55
C CYS A 746 -42.37 -38.16 19.50
N THR A 747 -42.64 -37.53 18.34
CA THR A 747 -43.81 -36.68 18.11
C THR A 747 -45.11 -37.45 17.87
N GLN A 748 -45.12 -38.80 17.94
CA GLN A 748 -46.37 -39.54 18.07
C GLN A 748 -47.01 -39.35 19.44
N CYS A 749 -46.23 -39.44 20.51
CA CYS A 749 -46.73 -39.29 21.88
C CYS A 749 -46.59 -37.85 22.39
N HIS A 750 -45.51 -37.13 22.05
CA HIS A 750 -45.21 -35.81 22.59
C HIS A 750 -45.57 -34.65 21.64
N LYS A 751 -45.93 -33.50 22.22
CA LYS A 751 -46.02 -32.19 21.56
C LYS A 751 -44.72 -31.42 21.85
N PRO A 752 -43.92 -31.06 20.83
CA PRO A 752 -42.57 -30.51 21.04
C PRO A 752 -42.54 -29.07 21.59
N HIS A 753 -43.64 -28.31 21.53
CA HIS A 753 -43.70 -26.95 22.05
C HIS A 753 -44.40 -26.85 23.40
N SER A 754 -45.61 -27.40 23.51
CA SER A 754 -46.44 -27.28 24.71
C SER A 754 -47.59 -28.28 24.72
N SER A 755 -48.08 -28.63 25.91
CA SER A 755 -49.33 -29.38 26.11
C SER A 755 -49.90 -29.12 27.50
N ALA A 756 -51.19 -29.39 27.69
CA ALA A 756 -51.80 -29.48 29.01
C ALA A 756 -51.26 -30.68 29.82
N GLU A 757 -50.90 -31.77 29.13
CA GLU A 757 -50.53 -33.05 29.72
C GLU A 757 -49.02 -33.17 29.96
N TYR A 758 -48.61 -33.75 31.09
CA TYR A 758 -47.20 -33.93 31.47
C TYR A 758 -46.66 -35.33 31.07
N PRO A 759 -45.39 -35.47 30.59
CA PRO A 759 -44.47 -34.42 30.17
C PRO A 759 -44.66 -34.12 28.68
N LEU A 760 -45.55 -33.17 28.38
CA LEU A 760 -45.93 -32.72 27.03
C LEU A 760 -46.59 -33.80 26.15
N LEU A 761 -47.40 -34.68 26.72
CA LEU A 761 -48.12 -35.71 25.94
C LEU A 761 -49.24 -35.09 25.08
N LYS A 762 -49.60 -35.72 23.96
CA LYS A 762 -50.70 -35.26 23.11
C LYS A 762 -52.07 -35.29 23.80
N LYS A 763 -52.28 -36.30 24.64
CA LYS A 763 -53.50 -36.67 25.37
C LYS A 763 -53.13 -37.27 26.74
N PRO A 764 -54.05 -37.37 27.70
CA PRO A 764 -53.82 -38.11 28.95
C PRO A 764 -53.27 -39.51 28.67
N VAL A 765 -52.27 -39.93 29.43
CA VAL A 765 -51.43 -41.12 29.13
C VAL A 765 -52.25 -42.40 28.90
N ASN A 766 -53.26 -42.68 29.72
CA ASN A 766 -54.10 -43.87 29.55
C ASN A 766 -54.92 -43.82 28.26
N THR A 767 -55.48 -42.65 27.92
CA THR A 767 -56.20 -42.43 26.67
C THR A 767 -55.26 -42.62 25.47
N LEU A 768 -54.04 -42.07 25.55
CA LEU A 768 -53.03 -42.14 24.51
C LEU A 768 -52.57 -43.59 24.24
N CYS A 769 -52.27 -44.37 25.29
CA CYS A 769 -51.91 -45.78 25.12
C CYS A 769 -53.05 -46.62 24.53
N LYS A 770 -54.30 -46.34 24.90
CA LYS A 770 -55.50 -47.06 24.42
C LYS A 770 -55.79 -46.82 22.92
N GLU A 771 -55.18 -45.83 22.27
CA GLU A 771 -55.35 -45.57 20.82
C GLU A 771 -54.73 -46.69 19.96
N CYS A 772 -53.57 -47.22 20.37
CA CYS A 772 -52.93 -48.38 19.74
C CYS A 772 -53.29 -49.69 20.46
N HIS A 773 -53.40 -49.68 21.79
CA HIS A 773 -53.60 -50.86 22.61
C HIS A 773 -55.06 -51.11 23.01
N SER A 774 -55.96 -51.13 22.04
CA SER A 774 -57.42 -51.29 22.24
C SER A 774 -57.83 -52.65 22.85
N SER A 775 -56.95 -53.65 22.80
CA SER A 775 -57.16 -55.02 23.31
C SER A 775 -56.84 -55.21 24.80
N HIS A 776 -56.14 -54.28 25.46
CA HIS A 776 -55.76 -54.37 26.88
C HIS A 776 -56.93 -54.11 27.86
N LYS A 777 -58.15 -54.59 27.57
CA LYS A 777 -59.38 -54.39 28.37
C LYS A 777 -59.45 -55.18 29.70
N LYS A 778 -58.34 -55.79 30.12
CA LYS A 778 -58.21 -56.59 31.34
C LYS A 778 -56.80 -56.47 31.90
N HIS A 779 -56.36 -55.26 32.21
CA HIS A 779 -55.24 -55.12 33.14
C HIS A 779 -55.74 -55.48 34.55
N VAL A 780 -54.85 -55.94 35.44
CA VAL A 780 -55.23 -56.51 36.75
C VAL A 780 -55.96 -55.51 37.67
N LEU A 781 -56.03 -54.23 37.28
CA LEU A 781 -56.43 -53.08 38.11
C LEU A 781 -57.48 -52.16 37.44
N ASP A 782 -58.16 -52.61 36.38
CA ASP A 782 -59.10 -51.83 35.52
C ASP A 782 -60.36 -51.22 36.22
N ALA A 783 -60.42 -51.21 37.56
CA ALA A 783 -61.60 -50.77 38.32
C ALA A 783 -61.30 -50.05 39.65
N LYS A 784 -60.06 -49.61 39.92
CA LYS A 784 -59.70 -48.94 41.17
C LYS A 784 -59.00 -47.61 40.96
N SER A 785 -59.43 -46.61 41.72
CA SER A 785 -58.85 -45.27 41.74
C SER A 785 -57.68 -45.21 42.71
N ALA A 786 -56.78 -44.24 42.56
CA ALA A 786 -55.60 -44.08 43.42
C ALA A 786 -55.93 -43.98 44.92
N LYS A 787 -57.14 -43.55 45.28
CA LYS A 787 -57.67 -43.50 46.66
C LYS A 787 -57.89 -44.88 47.32
N ASP A 788 -57.93 -45.96 46.52
CA ASP A 788 -58.31 -47.31 46.97
C ASP A 788 -57.08 -48.16 47.40
N TYR A 789 -55.88 -47.56 47.47
CA TYR A 789 -54.61 -48.22 47.81
C TYR A 789 -53.86 -47.50 48.95
N PRO A 790 -53.77 -48.10 50.16
CA PRO A 790 -53.02 -47.53 51.28
C PRO A 790 -51.54 -47.92 51.20
N GLY A 791 -50.74 -47.12 50.48
CA GLY A 791 -49.29 -47.27 50.41
C GLY A 791 -48.57 -45.93 50.21
N PRO A 792 -47.25 -45.85 50.49
CA PRO A 792 -46.48 -44.65 50.16
C PRO A 792 -46.54 -44.42 48.65
N ALA A 793 -46.88 -43.20 48.22
CA ALA A 793 -47.08 -42.90 46.81
C ALA A 793 -45.76 -42.64 46.05
N PRO A 794 -45.47 -43.42 45.00
CA PRO A 794 -44.73 -42.89 43.85
C PRO A 794 -45.39 -43.23 42.51
N PHE A 795 -46.63 -43.76 42.48
CA PHE A 795 -47.26 -44.17 41.23
C PHE A 795 -47.75 -42.97 40.42
N PRO A 796 -47.43 -42.89 39.11
CA PRO A 796 -48.03 -41.88 38.25
C PRO A 796 -49.53 -42.18 38.10
N VAL A 797 -50.34 -41.20 38.51
CA VAL A 797 -51.81 -41.21 38.38
C VAL A 797 -52.19 -40.23 37.29
N SER A 798 -53.12 -40.61 36.42
CA SER A 798 -53.64 -39.74 35.35
C SER A 798 -55.16 -39.67 35.47
N GLY A 799 -55.71 -38.49 35.76
CA GLY A 799 -57.16 -38.33 35.91
C GLY A 799 -57.78 -39.19 37.02
N ASN A 800 -57.06 -39.46 38.10
CA ASN A 800 -57.41 -40.38 39.20
C ASN A 800 -57.43 -41.88 38.86
N GLU A 801 -57.06 -42.27 37.63
CA GLU A 801 -56.73 -43.66 37.24
C GLU A 801 -55.23 -43.96 37.44
N LEU A 802 -54.91 -45.23 37.70
CA LEU A 802 -53.52 -45.72 37.63
C LEU A 802 -52.99 -45.58 36.19
N SER A 803 -51.80 -44.98 36.02
CA SER A 803 -51.21 -44.84 34.68
C SER A 803 -50.57 -46.13 34.18
N CYS A 804 -50.73 -46.43 32.89
CA CYS A 804 -49.93 -47.46 32.19
C CYS A 804 -48.42 -47.26 32.43
N ALA A 805 -47.96 -46.00 32.49
CA ALA A 805 -46.56 -45.63 32.71
C ALA A 805 -46.06 -45.84 34.15
N GLY A 806 -46.91 -46.29 35.08
CA GLY A 806 -46.51 -46.68 36.44
C GLY A 806 -45.93 -48.09 36.50
N CYS A 807 -46.39 -48.99 35.63
CA CYS A 807 -45.91 -50.37 35.56
C CYS A 807 -45.05 -50.63 34.31
N HIS A 808 -45.25 -49.89 33.23
CA HIS A 808 -44.50 -50.03 31.98
C HIS A 808 -43.63 -48.79 31.73
N ASN A 809 -42.44 -48.97 31.17
CA ASN A 809 -41.69 -47.89 30.55
C ASN A 809 -42.18 -47.73 29.10
N PRO A 810 -42.84 -46.61 28.75
CA PRO A 810 -43.45 -46.44 27.41
C PRO A 810 -42.42 -46.26 26.29
N HIS A 811 -41.12 -46.18 26.60
CA HIS A 811 -40.05 -46.08 25.61
C HIS A 811 -39.32 -47.43 25.42
N ALA A 812 -38.75 -47.98 26.50
CA ALA A 812 -37.93 -49.18 26.44
C ALA A 812 -37.64 -49.74 27.84
N SER A 813 -37.36 -51.05 27.93
CA SER A 813 -36.96 -51.70 29.18
C SER A 813 -35.93 -52.82 28.95
N ASN A 814 -35.34 -53.30 30.06
CA ASN A 814 -34.60 -54.56 30.09
C ASN A 814 -35.51 -55.77 30.37
N GLU A 815 -36.76 -55.51 30.77
CA GLU A 815 -37.76 -56.52 31.11
C GLU A 815 -38.72 -56.77 29.94
N ALA A 816 -39.24 -58.00 29.87
CA ALA A 816 -40.29 -58.36 28.91
C ALA A 816 -41.56 -57.51 29.12
N HIS A 817 -42.36 -57.35 28.05
CA HIS A 817 -43.58 -56.53 28.05
C HIS A 817 -43.36 -55.08 28.54
N LEU A 818 -42.13 -54.58 28.40
CA LEU A 818 -41.71 -53.22 28.77
C LEU A 818 -41.96 -52.86 30.23
N TYR A 819 -41.98 -53.83 31.16
CA TYR A 819 -42.13 -53.52 32.58
C TYR A 819 -41.03 -52.55 33.07
N ALA A 820 -41.39 -51.54 33.85
CA ALA A 820 -40.47 -50.48 34.29
C ALA A 820 -39.39 -50.99 35.27
N LYS A 821 -39.65 -52.12 35.94
CA LYS A 821 -38.77 -52.88 36.84
C LYS A 821 -39.11 -54.37 36.73
N PRO A 822 -38.26 -55.29 37.25
CA PRO A 822 -38.62 -56.71 37.35
C PRO A 822 -39.99 -56.89 37.97
N GLN A 823 -40.82 -57.78 37.41
CA GLN A 823 -42.24 -57.90 37.78
C GLN A 823 -42.46 -58.08 39.29
N LYS A 824 -41.60 -58.87 39.96
CA LYS A 824 -41.64 -59.07 41.42
C LYS A 824 -41.46 -57.77 42.21
N GLU A 825 -40.60 -56.86 41.75
CA GLU A 825 -40.40 -55.55 42.39
C GLU A 825 -41.60 -54.62 42.17
N LEU A 826 -42.22 -54.67 40.98
CA LEU A 826 -43.45 -53.92 40.73
C LEU A 826 -44.58 -54.40 41.63
N CYS A 827 -44.80 -55.72 41.73
CA CYS A 827 -45.79 -56.30 42.64
C CYS A 827 -45.53 -55.89 44.09
N ASN A 828 -44.31 -56.09 44.60
CA ASN A 828 -43.90 -55.73 45.97
C ASN A 828 -43.93 -54.21 46.26
N SER A 829 -44.04 -53.36 45.24
CA SER A 829 -44.23 -51.92 45.44
C SER A 829 -45.69 -51.53 45.70
N CYS A 830 -46.65 -52.41 45.37
CA CYS A 830 -48.09 -52.19 45.43
C CYS A 830 -48.83 -53.12 46.41
N HIS A 831 -48.26 -54.30 46.70
CA HIS A 831 -48.85 -55.42 47.44
C HIS A 831 -47.86 -55.98 48.47
#